data_AF-A0A2G5CE39-F1
#
_entry.id   AF-A0A2G5CE39-F1
#
_cell.length_a   1.000
_cell.length_b   1.000
_cell.length_c   1.000
_cell.angle_alpha   90.00
_cell.angle_beta   90.00
_cell.angle_gamma   90.00
#
_symmetry.space_group_name_H-M   'P 1'
#
loop_
_entity.id
_entity.type
_entity.pdbx_description
1 polymer ?
#
loop_
_entity_poly.entity_id
_entity_poly.type
_entity_poly.pdbx_seq_one_letter_code
_entity_poly.pdbx_strand_id
1 'polypeptide(L)'
;MDMKNSSRLEGTSSDSVEKCLRELGPKSYSNDDLMRFTSNFSESNKIGSGGYGEVYKGQFPDGVLVAVKVLKEMDVVEETFMAEAITMGKAYHRNLVKLYGYCFEHDMKALVYEYMENGSLDKILYESHHSNINWEKLYVIAIDTAKGLNYLHNDLDEQIIHYDIKAANVLLEKNFSAKITDFGLAKLMNKDVSRVDLTRIRGTAGSQVGCKCDVYSFGMMLFEILGKRRNGMEENWFPGQVWKAYDNGKLEQLIRVCGIPKKDYEEATILSKVALWCAQHSSKLRPSMTNVVLMLEKTIQVENPPFPFLLGQFSNSLKLQSVQVIPQVYSEVYPTRNESVHVNMHLPIAEDLATLIPNKGIKLPTTTLVGKTTALKYSEMVLHWIVNDEIVTIGIHGMGGVGKTTILKNVYNQLLATQNCFEKIIWVTVSKDANVSKLQNDVAKAVDLNLSREDDMLERSRLLLQALEQRKRVVFVFDDMWQAISLVDIVKPLPEDEAWELFMKKVDVEFLPEVTDIAKMVAEKCCGLPLAIVTVGGAMRGNHDINDWKVALDEMTDFSTRITDMEDYVFECLKFSYERLANEKLKNCFLYGALYPEDYAILDTEMVDCWIINGLIKGKNKQIEIRQGQFILKKLKEHCLFETVDYYGLLSKMSTGGVKMHDLIRDMALRLTSKSFMVQAGVLLTSLPNEPEWGEDLERASFMCNVIKEISISPRCPNLSTLFLSQNYELKDITHDFFVNMQCLMVLDLNRNDRINLLPDSISDLVNLRALHLSGCTRLEKVPSLAKLVLLRTLEIDRTSIEELPEGIEMLVNLRCLNLNSITLRKRIPMGLISKFSELQKLDLGGIHADKVYAFGSGASFAEELLRLKELENLNISFHCFSDYASYGGSAKFNGLKCFRLKIGESVILSPFDLGNVMSFTTFSSENDQITQNAISILENTEILEVSGFNDLTSFCNWGGLIQLREFYIQRCKEIDCIWSYLECEKEESSSSGTGIGTNAASSSLRCLERIYVSACPKLYTVFNGIRNIGVLFCLKKLEIWFCDNLENVFSSSRLLQHLQNLEEIEVQFCDGLGELIGEDEEENKRDTETPITIPKLKRLTFWNVPKLKSIWRSVMICDSLEKIKVHNCPKLKRLPRFKGEEQSTPATSLKAIKGSREWWDSLEWDPAYPQNILQPFFKESYAPEDAGM
;
A
#
# COMPACT_ATOMS: atom_id res chain seq x y z
N MET A 1 16.56 30.30 -4.05
CA MET A 1 15.12 30.57 -4.17
C MET A 1 14.41 29.27 -3.87
N ASP A 2 13.43 29.29 -2.98
CA ASP A 2 12.98 28.07 -2.30
C ASP A 2 11.79 27.38 -3.00
N MET A 3 12.06 26.24 -3.63
CA MET A 3 11.05 25.40 -4.28
C MET A 3 10.42 24.38 -3.31
N LYS A 4 9.77 24.87 -2.25
CA LYS A 4 9.00 24.02 -1.31
C LYS A 4 7.46 24.05 -1.51
N ASN A 5 6.95 24.87 -2.43
CA ASN A 5 5.53 24.94 -2.78
C ASN A 5 5.30 24.56 -4.26
N SER A 6 4.82 23.35 -4.54
CA SER A 6 4.26 22.98 -5.86
C SER A 6 2.75 22.66 -5.81
N SER A 7 2.12 22.77 -4.63
CA SER A 7 0.68 22.54 -4.43
C SER A 7 -0.19 23.79 -4.60
N ARG A 8 0.39 24.92 -5.01
CA ARG A 8 -0.31 26.18 -5.36
C ARG A 8 0.43 26.91 -6.48
N LEU A 9 0.06 26.63 -7.73
CA LEU A 9 0.49 27.37 -8.92
C LEU A 9 -0.70 27.69 -9.85
N GLU A 10 -1.79 28.21 -9.26
CA GLU A 10 -2.83 28.90 -10.03
C GLU A 10 -2.37 30.34 -10.32
N GLY A 11 -1.74 30.54 -11.49
CA GLY A 11 -1.54 31.86 -12.10
C GLY A 11 -0.24 32.62 -11.74
N THR A 12 0.88 32.24 -12.37
CA THR A 12 2.11 33.07 -12.46
C THR A 12 2.68 33.04 -13.88
N SER A 13 3.31 34.14 -14.35
CA SER A 13 3.71 34.30 -15.75
C SER A 13 4.97 33.53 -16.16
N SER A 14 5.07 33.21 -17.46
CA SER A 14 6.19 32.50 -18.10
C SER A 14 7.57 33.07 -17.76
N ASP A 15 7.66 34.40 -17.60
CA ASP A 15 8.89 35.12 -17.24
C ASP A 15 9.57 34.58 -15.97
N SER A 16 8.77 34.09 -15.02
CA SER A 16 9.26 33.55 -13.75
C SER A 16 9.97 32.20 -13.91
N VAL A 17 9.47 31.34 -14.81
CA VAL A 17 10.06 30.03 -15.12
C VAL A 17 11.33 30.20 -15.94
N GLU A 18 11.27 31.02 -16.99
CA GLU A 18 12.43 31.34 -17.82
C GLU A 18 13.59 31.91 -16.99
N LYS A 19 13.31 32.81 -16.04
CA LYS A 19 14.33 33.36 -15.16
C LYS A 19 15.03 32.28 -14.32
N CYS A 20 14.27 31.32 -13.78
CA CYS A 20 14.85 30.24 -12.98
C CYS A 20 15.78 29.34 -13.82
N LEU A 21 15.38 28.98 -15.04
CA LEU A 21 16.17 28.11 -15.93
C LEU A 21 17.46 28.79 -16.43
N ARG A 22 17.39 30.10 -16.72
CA ARG A 22 18.57 30.92 -17.12
C ARG A 22 19.67 30.99 -16.06
N GLU A 23 19.34 30.81 -14.78
CA GLU A 23 20.30 30.82 -13.66
C GLU A 23 21.00 29.46 -13.43
N LEU A 24 20.54 28.37 -14.08
CA LEU A 24 20.98 27.00 -13.79
C LEU A 24 22.08 26.44 -14.71
N GLY A 25 22.44 27.12 -15.81
CA GLY A 25 23.58 26.76 -16.67
C GLY A 25 23.27 26.21 -18.08
N PRO A 26 22.25 25.36 -18.29
CA PRO A 26 21.83 24.95 -19.63
C PRO A 26 21.40 26.15 -20.49
N LYS A 27 21.79 26.16 -21.77
CA LYS A 27 21.48 27.29 -22.68
C LYS A 27 20.02 27.24 -23.17
N SER A 28 19.33 28.38 -23.18
CA SER A 28 18.05 28.53 -23.89
C SER A 28 18.26 28.59 -25.42
N TYR A 29 17.47 27.81 -26.15
CA TYR A 29 17.38 27.77 -27.61
C TYR A 29 15.91 27.98 -28.02
N SER A 30 15.68 28.62 -29.17
CA SER A 30 14.34 28.74 -29.75
C SER A 30 13.95 27.51 -30.57
N ASN A 31 12.66 27.35 -30.88
CA ASN A 31 12.16 26.39 -31.87
C ASN A 31 12.92 26.52 -33.20
N ASP A 32 13.20 27.75 -33.64
CA ASP A 32 13.97 28.09 -34.84
C ASP A 32 15.42 27.53 -34.83
N ASP A 33 16.09 27.56 -33.67
CA ASP A 33 17.42 26.96 -33.49
C ASP A 33 17.34 25.41 -33.49
N LEU A 34 16.35 24.83 -32.80
CA LEU A 34 16.17 23.38 -32.76
C LEU A 34 15.77 22.78 -34.13
N MET A 35 14.94 23.48 -34.91
CA MET A 35 14.65 23.14 -36.30
C MET A 35 15.93 23.13 -37.15
N ARG A 36 16.85 24.09 -36.94
CA ARG A 36 18.14 24.10 -37.67
C ARG A 36 19.01 22.91 -37.27
N PHE A 37 19.17 22.62 -35.97
CA PHE A 37 20.04 21.54 -35.50
C PHE A 37 19.54 20.15 -35.93
N THR A 38 18.22 19.94 -36.00
CA THR A 38 17.59 18.64 -36.31
C THR A 38 17.23 18.43 -37.78
N SER A 39 17.57 19.38 -38.67
CA SER A 39 17.10 19.40 -40.06
C SER A 39 15.57 19.35 -40.17
N ASN A 40 14.89 20.28 -39.48
CA ASN A 40 13.44 20.42 -39.36
C ASN A 40 12.77 19.14 -38.82
N PHE A 41 13.32 18.61 -37.72
CA PHE A 41 12.85 17.38 -37.05
C PHE A 41 12.60 16.21 -38.01
N SER A 42 13.50 16.03 -38.99
CA SER A 42 13.34 14.99 -40.01
C SER A 42 13.27 13.60 -39.37
N GLU A 43 12.33 12.76 -39.81
CA GLU A 43 12.21 11.38 -39.31
C GLU A 43 13.48 10.53 -39.62
N SER A 44 14.32 10.93 -40.59
CA SER A 44 15.64 10.32 -40.82
C SER A 44 16.68 10.61 -39.70
N ASN A 45 16.42 11.64 -38.89
CA ASN A 45 17.19 11.98 -37.69
C ASN A 45 16.54 11.44 -36.41
N LYS A 46 15.39 10.77 -36.47
CA LYS A 46 14.69 10.25 -35.28
C LYS A 46 15.42 9.04 -34.71
N ILE A 47 15.74 9.08 -33.42
CA ILE A 47 16.55 8.07 -32.72
C ILE A 47 15.83 7.38 -31.56
N GLY A 48 14.69 7.91 -31.14
CA GLY A 48 13.82 7.25 -30.15
C GLY A 48 12.44 7.89 -30.08
N SER A 49 11.45 7.10 -29.68
CA SER A 49 10.07 7.53 -29.44
C SER A 49 9.59 6.89 -28.13
N GLY A 50 8.81 7.61 -27.31
CA GLY A 50 8.43 7.12 -26.00
C GLY A 50 7.30 7.89 -25.31
N GLY A 51 6.93 7.43 -24.11
CA GLY A 51 5.80 7.99 -23.35
C GLY A 51 5.98 9.45 -22.88
N TYR A 52 7.21 9.97 -22.92
CA TYR A 52 7.52 11.35 -22.54
C TYR A 52 7.80 12.28 -23.74
N GLY A 53 7.97 11.76 -24.96
CA GLY A 53 8.36 12.57 -26.12
C GLY A 53 8.99 11.81 -27.28
N GLU A 54 9.55 12.57 -28.21
CA GLU A 54 10.30 12.11 -29.39
C GLU A 54 11.74 12.60 -29.28
N VAL A 55 12.71 11.77 -29.66
CA VAL A 55 14.14 12.12 -29.59
C VAL A 55 14.73 12.16 -31.00
N TYR A 56 15.23 13.34 -31.38
CA TYR A 56 15.87 13.59 -32.67
C TYR A 56 17.37 13.83 -32.50
N LYS A 57 18.18 13.20 -33.35
CA LYS A 57 19.58 13.54 -33.53
C LYS A 57 19.68 14.94 -34.16
N GLY A 58 20.61 15.74 -33.66
CA GLY A 58 20.94 17.02 -34.26
C GLY A 58 22.43 17.30 -34.24
N GLN A 59 22.81 18.44 -34.82
CA GLN A 59 24.18 18.93 -34.82
C GLN A 59 24.21 20.44 -34.57
N PHE A 60 25.06 20.88 -33.63
CA PHE A 60 25.34 22.30 -33.39
C PHE A 60 26.23 22.88 -34.51
N PRO A 61 26.28 24.22 -34.69
CA PRO A 61 27.05 24.87 -35.76
C PRO A 61 28.58 24.67 -35.69
N ASP A 62 29.10 24.22 -34.55
CA ASP A 62 30.50 23.83 -34.33
C ASP A 62 30.81 22.37 -34.70
N GLY A 63 29.77 21.60 -35.07
CA GLY A 63 29.86 20.19 -35.43
C GLY A 63 29.53 19.20 -34.30
N VAL A 64 29.27 19.65 -33.08
CA VAL A 64 28.93 18.77 -31.93
C VAL A 64 27.58 18.08 -32.16
N LEU A 65 27.52 16.76 -31.95
CA LEU A 65 26.29 15.97 -32.08
C LEU A 65 25.45 16.01 -30.79
N VAL A 66 24.14 16.17 -30.95
CA VAL A 66 23.17 16.29 -29.85
C VAL A 66 21.95 15.39 -30.03
N ALA A 67 21.23 15.15 -28.93
CA ALA A 67 19.94 14.47 -28.90
C ALA A 67 18.88 15.44 -28.34
N VAL A 68 17.92 15.83 -29.18
CA VAL A 68 16.84 16.78 -28.85
C VAL A 68 15.58 15.99 -28.49
N LYS A 69 15.24 15.95 -27.20
CA LYS A 69 14.05 15.33 -26.61
C LYS A 69 12.90 16.35 -26.64
N VAL A 70 11.99 16.24 -27.60
CA VAL A 70 10.80 17.11 -27.73
C VAL A 70 9.63 16.44 -27.02
N LEU A 71 8.99 17.15 -26.09
CA LEU A 71 7.94 16.59 -25.22
C LEU A 71 6.54 16.75 -25.86
N LYS A 72 5.58 15.92 -25.45
CA LYS A 72 4.20 15.88 -26.02
C LYS A 72 3.13 16.06 -24.94
N GLU A 73 2.15 16.92 -25.23
CA GLU A 73 1.12 17.43 -24.28
C GLU A 73 1.70 18.49 -23.32
N MET A 74 0.86 19.27 -22.61
CA MET A 74 1.33 20.43 -21.83
C MET A 74 1.23 20.26 -20.30
N ASP A 75 0.04 20.06 -19.75
CA ASP A 75 -0.20 20.29 -18.30
C ASP A 75 0.57 19.34 -17.37
N VAL A 76 0.70 18.05 -17.73
CA VAL A 76 1.49 17.07 -16.97
C VAL A 76 2.99 17.14 -17.32
N VAL A 77 3.32 17.82 -18.43
CA VAL A 77 4.66 17.86 -19.01
C VAL A 77 5.49 19.01 -18.45
N GLU A 78 4.88 20.11 -18.02
CA GLU A 78 5.64 21.18 -17.38
C GLU A 78 6.23 20.75 -16.04
N GLU A 79 5.55 19.91 -15.24
CA GLU A 79 6.13 19.31 -14.03
C GLU A 79 7.35 18.41 -14.35
N THR A 80 7.24 17.53 -15.35
CA THR A 80 8.34 16.59 -15.68
C THR A 80 9.50 17.28 -16.40
N PHE A 81 9.22 18.26 -17.28
CA PHE A 81 10.21 19.12 -17.90
C PHE A 81 10.97 19.92 -16.84
N MET A 82 10.28 20.53 -15.87
CA MET A 82 10.92 21.30 -14.82
C MET A 82 11.73 20.40 -13.89
N ALA A 83 11.22 19.24 -13.50
CA ALA A 83 11.97 18.26 -12.72
C ALA A 83 13.27 17.85 -13.44
N GLU A 84 13.18 17.49 -14.73
CA GLU A 84 14.33 17.04 -15.53
C GLU A 84 15.33 18.18 -15.78
N ALA A 85 14.87 19.36 -16.19
CA ALA A 85 15.71 20.52 -16.50
C ALA A 85 16.41 21.10 -15.26
N ILE A 86 15.71 21.21 -14.12
CA ILE A 86 16.31 21.74 -12.88
C ILE A 86 17.33 20.76 -12.32
N THR A 87 17.00 19.47 -12.31
CA THR A 87 17.87 18.41 -11.79
C THR A 87 19.14 18.29 -12.63
N MET A 88 19.03 18.32 -13.96
CA MET A 88 20.15 18.21 -14.89
C MET A 88 20.91 19.53 -15.14
N GLY A 89 20.35 20.68 -14.74
CA GLY A 89 21.12 21.91 -14.59
C GLY A 89 22.05 21.88 -13.38
N LYS A 90 21.59 21.29 -12.25
CA LYS A 90 22.38 21.17 -11.01
C LYS A 90 23.41 20.04 -11.02
N ALA A 91 23.16 18.94 -11.73
CA ALA A 91 24.00 17.74 -11.69
C ALA A 91 24.99 17.65 -12.86
N TYR A 92 26.30 17.53 -12.57
CA TYR A 92 27.33 17.32 -13.58
C TYR A 92 28.38 16.28 -13.14
N HIS A 93 28.31 15.08 -13.74
CA HIS A 93 29.23 13.98 -13.48
C HIS A 93 29.44 13.13 -14.74
N ARG A 94 30.61 12.48 -14.87
CA ARG A 94 31.02 11.72 -16.08
C ARG A 94 30.04 10.61 -16.48
N ASN A 95 29.31 10.07 -15.51
CA ASN A 95 28.35 8.97 -15.67
C ASN A 95 26.88 9.44 -15.64
N LEU A 96 26.62 10.71 -15.96
CA LEU A 96 25.29 11.29 -16.19
C LEU A 96 25.27 11.93 -17.59
N VAL A 97 24.17 11.81 -18.34
CA VAL A 97 24.07 12.38 -19.69
C VAL A 97 23.99 13.91 -19.61
N LYS A 98 24.94 14.61 -20.22
CA LYS A 98 25.02 16.07 -20.18
C LYS A 98 23.84 16.73 -20.90
N LEU A 99 23.11 17.58 -20.18
CA LEU A 99 22.20 18.57 -20.75
C LEU A 99 23.01 19.78 -21.25
N TYR A 100 22.88 20.12 -22.53
CA TYR A 100 23.44 21.35 -23.11
C TYR A 100 22.48 22.54 -23.02
N GLY A 101 21.17 22.29 -23.07
CA GLY A 101 20.18 23.36 -23.11
C GLY A 101 18.75 22.89 -23.25
N TYR A 102 17.84 23.85 -23.41
CA TYR A 102 16.40 23.64 -23.45
C TYR A 102 15.70 24.62 -24.41
N CYS A 103 14.48 24.29 -24.81
CA CYS A 103 13.49 25.22 -25.34
C CYS A 103 12.26 25.15 -24.43
N PHE A 104 11.69 26.30 -24.10
CA PHE A 104 10.48 26.46 -23.28
C PHE A 104 9.59 27.54 -23.90
N GLU A 105 9.24 27.35 -25.17
CA GLU A 105 8.33 28.22 -25.90
C GLU A 105 6.89 27.67 -25.77
N HIS A 106 5.88 28.52 -25.99
CA HIS A 106 4.47 28.16 -25.77
C HIS A 106 4.04 26.94 -26.62
N ASP A 107 4.55 26.84 -27.83
CA ASP A 107 4.33 25.76 -28.80
C ASP A 107 5.30 24.58 -28.66
N MET A 108 6.46 24.76 -28.02
CA MET A 108 7.51 23.73 -27.92
C MET A 108 8.24 23.72 -26.57
N LYS A 109 8.14 22.59 -25.86
CA LYS A 109 9.02 22.24 -24.74
C LYS A 109 9.98 21.12 -25.17
N ALA A 110 11.29 21.35 -25.06
CA ALA A 110 12.31 20.38 -25.48
C ALA A 110 13.62 20.49 -24.68
N LEU A 111 14.35 19.38 -24.56
CA LEU A 111 15.65 19.29 -23.88
C LEU A 111 16.74 18.81 -24.84
N VAL A 112 17.92 19.43 -24.79
CA VAL A 112 19.04 19.19 -25.71
C VAL A 112 20.18 18.52 -24.96
N TYR A 113 20.37 17.23 -25.19
CA TYR A 113 21.40 16.39 -24.56
C TYR A 113 22.59 16.13 -25.48
N GLU A 114 23.69 15.61 -24.93
CA GLU A 114 24.74 14.97 -25.73
C GLU A 114 24.25 13.68 -26.43
N TYR A 115 24.76 13.42 -27.63
CA TYR A 115 24.39 12.23 -28.41
C TYR A 115 25.24 11.02 -28.03
N MET A 116 24.57 9.92 -27.65
CA MET A 116 25.19 8.69 -27.15
C MET A 116 25.22 7.61 -28.23
N GLU A 117 26.39 7.28 -28.80
CA GLU A 117 26.43 6.60 -30.11
C GLU A 117 26.08 5.10 -30.09
N ASN A 118 26.17 4.43 -28.94
CA ASN A 118 25.78 3.02 -28.78
C ASN A 118 24.36 2.83 -28.25
N GLY A 119 23.57 3.91 -28.08
CA GLY A 119 22.18 3.83 -27.61
C GLY A 119 22.05 3.42 -26.13
N SER A 120 20.96 2.74 -25.79
CA SER A 120 20.61 2.29 -24.43
C SER A 120 21.07 0.86 -24.15
N LEU A 121 21.37 0.56 -22.88
CA LEU A 121 21.89 -0.74 -22.44
C LEU A 121 20.90 -1.88 -22.67
N ASP A 122 19.58 -1.64 -22.58
CA ASP A 122 18.57 -2.67 -22.87
C ASP A 122 18.67 -3.20 -24.31
N LYS A 123 18.94 -2.35 -25.30
CA LYS A 123 19.21 -2.77 -26.68
C LYS A 123 20.46 -3.62 -26.79
N ILE A 124 21.52 -3.26 -26.09
CA ILE A 124 22.77 -4.05 -26.04
C ILE A 124 22.58 -5.41 -25.34
N LEU A 125 21.65 -5.52 -24.39
CA LEU A 125 21.31 -6.77 -23.71
C LEU A 125 20.34 -7.65 -24.52
N TYR A 126 19.41 -7.07 -25.28
CA TYR A 126 18.27 -7.80 -25.87
C TYR A 126 18.27 -7.88 -27.40
N GLU A 127 18.88 -6.93 -28.13
CA GLU A 127 18.88 -6.91 -29.59
C GLU A 127 20.10 -7.66 -30.16
N SER A 128 19.83 -8.72 -30.94
CA SER A 128 20.84 -9.68 -31.41
C SER A 128 21.95 -9.07 -32.27
N HIS A 129 21.72 -7.93 -32.90
CA HIS A 129 22.69 -7.21 -33.74
C HIS A 129 23.85 -6.57 -32.96
N HIS A 130 23.70 -6.37 -31.64
CA HIS A 130 24.75 -5.79 -30.77
C HIS A 130 25.49 -6.82 -29.90
N SER A 131 25.23 -8.12 -30.12
CA SER A 131 25.59 -9.26 -29.25
C SER A 131 27.09 -9.47 -28.93
N ASN A 132 28.01 -8.81 -29.63
CA ASN A 132 29.46 -8.95 -29.46
C ASN A 132 30.08 -8.17 -28.28
N ILE A 133 29.28 -7.71 -27.30
CA ILE A 133 29.83 -7.08 -26.10
C ILE A 133 30.45 -8.12 -25.13
N ASN A 134 31.77 -8.00 -24.94
CA ASN A 134 32.53 -8.77 -23.95
C ASN A 134 32.01 -8.50 -22.52
N TRP A 135 31.96 -9.56 -21.71
CA TRP A 135 31.46 -9.49 -20.33
C TRP A 135 32.18 -8.44 -19.45
N GLU A 136 33.49 -8.31 -19.61
CA GLU A 136 34.32 -7.26 -19.03
C GLU A 136 33.73 -5.84 -19.17
N LYS A 137 33.18 -5.49 -20.34
CA LYS A 137 32.52 -4.19 -20.56
C LYS A 137 31.19 -4.08 -19.82
N LEU A 138 30.42 -5.16 -19.73
CA LEU A 138 29.16 -5.18 -18.98
C LEU A 138 29.39 -5.00 -17.47
N TYR A 139 30.51 -5.51 -16.95
CA TYR A 139 30.93 -5.26 -15.57
C TYR A 139 31.36 -3.80 -15.35
N VAL A 140 32.07 -3.19 -16.30
CA VAL A 140 32.40 -1.75 -16.27
C VAL A 140 31.13 -0.89 -16.32
N ILE A 141 30.16 -1.22 -17.17
CA ILE A 141 28.85 -0.52 -17.26
C ILE A 141 28.10 -0.55 -15.91
N ALA A 142 28.16 -1.67 -15.19
CA ALA A 142 27.59 -1.78 -13.85
C ALA A 142 28.31 -0.84 -12.84
N ILE A 143 29.64 -0.78 -12.86
CA ILE A 143 30.45 0.12 -12.01
C ILE A 143 30.17 1.60 -12.34
N ASP A 144 30.16 1.96 -13.62
CA ASP A 144 29.91 3.33 -14.08
C ASP A 144 28.50 3.82 -13.70
N THR A 145 27.48 2.96 -13.85
CA THR A 145 26.12 3.26 -13.39
C THR A 145 26.04 3.39 -11.87
N ALA A 146 26.75 2.54 -11.12
CA ALA A 146 26.83 2.66 -9.66
C ALA A 146 27.49 3.98 -9.20
N LYS A 147 28.50 4.46 -9.94
CA LYS A 147 29.15 5.75 -9.70
C LYS A 147 28.26 6.94 -10.03
N GLY A 148 27.51 6.88 -11.14
CA GLY A 148 26.49 7.88 -11.46
C GLY A 148 25.45 8.01 -10.33
N LEU A 149 24.97 6.88 -9.80
CA LEU A 149 24.05 6.85 -8.67
C LEU A 149 24.68 7.31 -7.35
N ASN A 150 25.94 6.95 -7.04
CA ASN A 150 26.62 7.47 -5.84
C ASN A 150 26.68 9.00 -5.85
N TYR A 151 27.01 9.58 -7.00
CA TYR A 151 27.11 11.03 -7.16
C TYR A 151 25.78 11.74 -6.86
N LEU A 152 24.68 11.24 -7.45
CA LEU A 152 23.33 11.75 -7.21
C LEU A 152 22.90 11.63 -5.73
N HIS A 153 23.29 10.54 -5.06
CA HIS A 153 22.91 10.27 -3.68
C HIS A 153 23.73 11.04 -2.65
N ASN A 154 25.04 11.16 -2.85
CA ASN A 154 25.98 11.54 -1.78
C ASN A 154 26.83 12.79 -2.08
N ASP A 155 27.14 13.05 -3.35
CA ASP A 155 28.23 13.97 -3.71
C ASP A 155 27.74 15.39 -4.12
N LEU A 156 26.43 15.56 -4.33
CA LEU A 156 25.73 16.85 -4.52
C LEU A 156 25.14 17.36 -3.20
N ASP A 157 25.06 18.68 -2.97
CA ASP A 157 24.54 19.24 -1.71
C ASP A 157 23.08 18.82 -1.41
N GLU A 158 22.19 18.96 -2.39
CA GLU A 158 20.86 18.35 -2.39
C GLU A 158 20.96 16.92 -2.95
N GLN A 159 20.43 15.93 -2.23
CA GLN A 159 20.35 14.54 -2.71
C GLN A 159 19.32 14.44 -3.85
N ILE A 160 19.72 13.87 -4.99
CA ILE A 160 18.82 13.54 -6.09
C ILE A 160 18.45 12.05 -6.00
N ILE A 161 17.16 11.75 -5.98
CA ILE A 161 16.63 10.38 -6.11
C ILE A 161 15.97 10.26 -7.49
N HIS A 162 16.30 9.21 -8.24
CA HIS A 162 15.94 9.09 -9.66
C HIS A 162 14.60 8.38 -9.89
N TYR A 163 14.23 7.44 -9.01
CA TYR A 163 13.02 6.60 -9.04
C TYR A 163 12.82 5.66 -10.24
N ASP A 164 13.49 5.88 -11.39
CA ASP A 164 13.30 5.12 -12.64
C ASP A 164 14.62 4.58 -13.24
N ILE A 165 15.44 3.95 -12.38
CA ILE A 165 16.67 3.26 -12.80
C ILE A 165 16.32 1.91 -13.46
N LYS A 166 16.74 1.73 -14.72
CA LYS A 166 16.54 0.49 -15.52
C LYS A 166 17.51 0.50 -16.70
N ALA A 167 17.71 -0.64 -17.37
CA ALA A 167 18.63 -0.76 -18.50
C ALA A 167 18.30 0.20 -19.68
N ALA A 168 17.03 0.55 -19.89
CA ALA A 168 16.63 1.54 -20.91
C ALA A 168 17.09 2.98 -20.59
N ASN A 169 17.27 3.31 -19.29
CA ASN A 169 17.66 4.64 -18.82
C ASN A 169 19.18 4.75 -18.55
N VAL A 170 19.96 3.79 -19.06
CA VAL A 170 21.44 3.83 -19.07
C VAL A 170 21.89 3.86 -20.53
N LEU A 171 22.45 4.99 -20.96
CA LEU A 171 22.98 5.20 -22.31
C LEU A 171 24.49 4.97 -22.38
N LEU A 172 24.99 4.63 -23.57
CA LEU A 172 26.36 4.19 -23.80
C LEU A 172 27.07 5.06 -24.84
N GLU A 173 28.20 5.64 -24.45
CA GLU A 173 29.14 6.29 -25.39
C GLU A 173 29.76 5.24 -26.33
N LYS A 174 30.35 5.68 -27.45
CA LYS A 174 31.15 4.86 -28.39
C LYS A 174 32.20 3.94 -27.74
N ASN A 175 32.77 4.34 -26.60
CA ASN A 175 33.76 3.57 -25.83
C ASN A 175 33.12 2.51 -24.90
N PHE A 176 31.79 2.51 -24.73
CA PHE A 176 30.97 1.74 -23.77
C PHE A 176 31.02 2.23 -22.31
N SER A 177 31.43 3.48 -22.07
CA SER A 177 31.19 4.23 -20.83
C SER A 177 29.69 4.44 -20.65
N ALA A 178 29.19 4.21 -19.44
CA ALA A 178 27.76 4.30 -19.12
C ALA A 178 27.38 5.65 -18.50
N LYS A 179 26.23 6.20 -18.93
CA LYS A 179 25.63 7.42 -18.39
C LYS A 179 24.13 7.26 -18.12
N ILE A 180 23.68 7.75 -16.96
CA ILE A 180 22.27 7.72 -16.56
C ILE A 180 21.49 8.86 -17.23
N THR A 181 20.23 8.62 -17.60
CA THR A 181 19.32 9.59 -18.27
C THR A 181 17.85 9.46 -17.80
N ASP A 182 17.00 10.37 -18.28
CA ASP A 182 15.54 10.43 -18.07
C ASP A 182 15.12 10.80 -16.62
N PHE A 183 15.53 12.00 -16.20
CA PHE A 183 15.28 12.54 -14.85
C PHE A 183 13.87 13.12 -14.65
N GLY A 184 12.90 12.84 -15.54
CA GLY A 184 11.53 13.36 -15.48
C GLY A 184 10.70 12.92 -14.28
N LEU A 185 11.17 11.93 -13.50
CA LEU A 185 10.60 11.50 -12.22
C LEU A 185 11.51 11.78 -11.01
N ALA A 186 12.65 12.44 -11.23
CA ALA A 186 13.64 12.68 -10.18
C ALA A 186 13.15 13.71 -9.16
N LYS A 187 13.63 13.60 -7.91
CA LYS A 187 13.36 14.58 -6.84
C LYS A 187 14.63 14.98 -6.12
N LEU A 188 14.76 16.30 -5.91
CA LEU A 188 15.69 16.91 -4.96
C LEU A 188 15.15 16.73 -3.54
N MET A 189 16.00 16.27 -2.62
CA MET A 189 15.74 16.21 -1.19
C MET A 189 16.94 16.81 -0.43
N ASN A 190 16.67 17.68 0.55
CA ASN A 190 17.74 18.15 1.42
C ASN A 190 18.23 16.99 2.31
N LYS A 191 19.56 16.83 2.46
CA LYS A 191 20.17 15.67 3.13
C LYS A 191 19.76 15.51 4.59
N ASP A 192 19.41 16.61 5.26
CA ASP A 192 19.05 16.63 6.68
C ASP A 192 17.57 16.24 6.95
N VAL A 193 16.73 16.13 5.92
CA VAL A 193 15.29 15.81 6.06
C VAL A 193 15.04 14.32 5.84
N SER A 194 15.32 13.50 6.86
CA SER A 194 15.25 12.03 6.76
C SER A 194 13.84 11.41 6.79
N ARG A 195 12.79 12.20 6.58
CA ARG A 195 11.39 11.74 6.42
C ARG A 195 10.52 12.85 5.81
N VAL A 196 9.78 12.55 4.74
CA VAL A 196 8.75 13.41 4.16
C VAL A 196 7.56 12.53 3.77
N ASP A 197 6.39 12.78 4.36
CA ASP A 197 5.18 12.06 4.01
C ASP A 197 4.58 12.60 2.70
N LEU A 198 4.81 11.87 1.61
CA LEU A 198 4.33 12.22 0.28
C LEU A 198 3.02 11.50 -0.03
N THR A 199 1.93 12.27 -0.02
CA THR A 199 0.63 11.83 -0.53
C THR A 199 0.71 11.58 -2.05
N ARG A 200 0.18 10.42 -2.49
CA ARG A 200 0.26 9.81 -3.84
C ARG A 200 1.58 9.09 -4.17
N ILE A 201 1.49 7.76 -4.25
CA ILE A 201 2.55 6.88 -4.78
C ILE A 201 2.34 6.71 -6.30
N ARG A 202 3.41 6.92 -7.08
CA ARG A 202 3.60 6.35 -8.43
C ARG A 202 4.98 5.69 -8.47
N GLY A 203 5.03 4.39 -8.72
CA GLY A 203 6.26 3.60 -8.73
C GLY A 203 5.99 2.12 -8.46
N THR A 204 6.91 1.25 -8.86
CA THR A 204 6.81 -0.21 -8.67
C THR A 204 6.95 -0.59 -7.18
N ALA A 205 6.30 -1.69 -6.78
CA ALA A 205 6.10 -2.06 -5.38
C ALA A 205 7.38 -2.13 -4.53
N GLY A 206 7.53 -1.16 -3.61
CA GLY A 206 8.57 -1.12 -2.58
C GLY A 206 8.21 -0.11 -1.50
N SER A 207 7.83 -0.56 -0.30
CA SER A 207 7.20 0.23 0.75
C SER A 207 8.18 1.03 1.61
N GLN A 208 8.89 2.00 1.01
CA GLN A 208 9.46 3.19 1.67
C GLN A 208 10.02 4.17 0.62
N VAL A 209 9.88 5.48 0.85
CA VAL A 209 10.32 6.54 -0.07
C VAL A 209 11.71 7.03 0.32
N GLY A 210 12.66 7.03 -0.62
CA GLY A 210 14.04 7.49 -0.40
C GLY A 210 15.04 6.90 -1.41
N CYS A 211 16.31 7.28 -1.32
CA CYS A 211 17.40 6.81 -2.21
C CYS A 211 17.54 5.27 -2.31
N LYS A 212 17.05 4.54 -1.30
CA LYS A 212 16.97 3.07 -1.28
C LYS A 212 16.05 2.47 -2.35
N CYS A 213 15.19 3.27 -2.99
CA CYS A 213 14.43 2.87 -4.19
C CYS A 213 15.38 2.61 -5.36
N ASP A 214 16.26 3.57 -5.68
CA ASP A 214 17.23 3.46 -6.77
C ASP A 214 18.18 2.28 -6.57
N VAL A 215 18.59 2.01 -5.33
CA VAL A 215 19.43 0.85 -4.98
C VAL A 215 18.75 -0.47 -5.36
N TYR A 216 17.45 -0.61 -5.10
CA TYR A 216 16.69 -1.81 -5.47
C TYR A 216 16.59 -1.95 -6.99
N SER A 217 16.22 -0.88 -7.68
CA SER A 217 16.09 -0.86 -9.15
C SER A 217 17.43 -1.12 -9.85
N PHE A 218 18.54 -0.62 -9.31
CA PHE A 218 19.90 -0.97 -9.73
C PHE A 218 20.19 -2.47 -9.51
N GLY A 219 19.80 -3.05 -8.37
CA GLY A 219 19.89 -4.49 -8.12
C GLY A 219 19.13 -5.34 -9.16
N MET A 220 17.93 -4.90 -9.53
CA MET A 220 17.13 -5.54 -10.60
C MET A 220 17.84 -5.45 -11.96
N MET A 221 18.43 -4.30 -12.30
CA MET A 221 19.22 -4.12 -13.52
C MET A 221 20.48 -5.00 -13.55
N LEU A 222 21.15 -5.24 -12.40
CA LEU A 222 22.29 -6.16 -12.36
C LEU A 222 21.92 -7.59 -12.74
N PHE A 223 20.72 -8.07 -12.38
CA PHE A 223 20.26 -9.39 -12.85
C PHE A 223 20.02 -9.42 -14.37
N GLU A 224 19.57 -8.32 -14.97
CA GLU A 224 19.41 -8.24 -16.44
C GLU A 224 20.76 -8.29 -17.16
N ILE A 225 21.78 -7.62 -16.60
CA ILE A 225 23.17 -7.70 -17.05
C ILE A 225 23.69 -9.14 -16.92
N LEU A 226 23.54 -9.77 -15.75
CA LEU A 226 23.98 -11.15 -15.48
C LEU A 226 23.36 -12.17 -16.43
N GLY A 227 22.08 -12.03 -16.73
CA GLY A 227 21.34 -12.96 -17.57
C GLY A 227 21.42 -12.69 -19.07
N LYS A 228 21.85 -11.49 -19.48
CA LYS A 228 21.60 -10.92 -20.82
C LYS A 228 20.13 -11.10 -21.27
N ARG A 229 19.20 -10.94 -20.33
CA ARG A 229 17.75 -11.15 -20.54
C ARG A 229 16.93 -10.40 -19.51
N ARG A 230 15.68 -10.05 -19.88
CA ARG A 230 14.70 -9.45 -18.95
C ARG A 230 14.47 -10.39 -17.77
N ASN A 231 14.21 -9.81 -16.60
CA ASN A 231 14.07 -10.56 -15.34
C ASN A 231 12.91 -11.57 -15.28
N GLY A 232 11.92 -11.45 -16.17
CA GLY A 232 10.73 -12.32 -16.18
C GLY A 232 9.80 -12.10 -14.98
N MET A 233 8.79 -12.95 -14.86
CA MET A 233 7.86 -13.02 -13.73
C MET A 233 7.59 -14.51 -13.40
N GLU A 234 7.05 -14.75 -12.21
CA GLU A 234 6.57 -16.07 -11.74
C GLU A 234 7.62 -17.19 -11.96
N GLU A 235 7.27 -18.31 -12.60
CA GLU A 235 8.17 -19.46 -12.76
C GLU A 235 9.46 -19.14 -13.55
N ASN A 236 9.41 -18.11 -14.42
CA ASN A 236 10.55 -17.66 -15.23
C ASN A 236 11.39 -16.55 -14.58
N TRP A 237 11.11 -16.20 -13.31
CA TRP A 237 11.76 -15.08 -12.62
C TRP A 237 13.25 -15.32 -12.34
N PHE A 238 14.12 -14.63 -13.08
CA PHE A 238 15.56 -14.84 -13.03
C PHE A 238 16.25 -14.46 -11.70
N PRO A 239 15.91 -13.35 -11.03
CA PRO A 239 16.44 -13.02 -9.69
C PRO A 239 16.26 -14.16 -8.68
N GLY A 240 15.12 -14.86 -8.75
CA GLY A 240 14.86 -16.05 -7.95
C GLY A 240 15.73 -17.25 -8.34
N GLN A 241 15.95 -17.46 -9.65
CA GLN A 241 16.87 -18.50 -10.14
C GLN A 241 18.33 -18.21 -9.70
N VAL A 242 18.74 -16.94 -9.63
CA VAL A 242 20.06 -16.51 -9.11
C VAL A 242 20.17 -16.77 -7.61
N TRP A 243 19.18 -16.39 -6.79
CA TRP A 243 19.17 -16.74 -5.36
C TRP A 243 19.26 -18.26 -5.17
N LYS A 244 18.41 -19.03 -5.86
CA LYS A 244 18.36 -20.49 -5.74
C LYS A 244 19.67 -21.15 -6.15
N ALA A 245 20.39 -20.61 -7.15
CA ALA A 245 21.72 -21.08 -7.50
C ALA A 245 22.77 -20.70 -6.44
N TYR A 246 22.71 -19.50 -5.87
CA TYR A 246 23.60 -19.05 -4.79
C TYR A 246 23.44 -19.88 -3.51
N ASP A 247 22.21 -19.99 -3.00
CA ASP A 247 21.83 -20.73 -1.79
C ASP A 247 22.20 -22.23 -1.85
N ASN A 248 22.07 -22.84 -3.04
CA ASN A 248 22.46 -24.24 -3.27
C ASN A 248 23.96 -24.44 -3.59
N GLY A 249 24.80 -23.41 -3.51
CA GLY A 249 26.24 -23.49 -3.84
C GLY A 249 26.54 -23.75 -5.32
N LYS A 250 25.59 -23.47 -6.22
CA LYS A 250 25.62 -23.75 -7.67
C LYS A 250 25.75 -22.49 -8.53
N LEU A 251 26.15 -21.36 -7.95
CA LEU A 251 26.21 -20.08 -8.65
C LEU A 251 27.15 -20.10 -9.88
N GLU A 252 28.32 -20.75 -9.79
CA GLU A 252 29.21 -20.96 -10.95
C GLU A 252 28.52 -21.73 -12.10
N GLN A 253 27.64 -22.69 -11.78
CA GLN A 253 26.89 -23.43 -12.80
C GLN A 253 25.89 -22.52 -13.51
N LEU A 254 25.25 -21.59 -12.80
CA LEU A 254 24.36 -20.60 -13.41
C LEU A 254 25.14 -19.59 -14.26
N ILE A 255 26.25 -19.05 -13.75
CA ILE A 255 27.17 -18.15 -14.48
C ILE A 255 27.64 -18.80 -15.78
N ARG A 256 27.95 -20.10 -15.76
CA ARG A 256 28.28 -20.89 -16.96
C ARG A 256 27.11 -21.01 -17.94
N VAL A 257 25.87 -21.17 -17.46
CA VAL A 257 24.66 -21.22 -18.31
C VAL A 257 24.36 -19.84 -18.93
N CYS A 258 24.68 -18.75 -18.24
CA CYS A 258 24.63 -17.38 -18.77
C CYS A 258 25.70 -17.07 -19.84
N GLY A 259 26.51 -18.06 -20.26
CA GLY A 259 27.48 -17.91 -21.34
C GLY A 259 28.74 -17.08 -20.98
N ILE A 260 28.93 -16.78 -19.70
CA ILE A 260 30.09 -16.02 -19.20
C ILE A 260 31.34 -16.90 -19.31
N PRO A 261 32.50 -16.39 -19.77
CA PRO A 261 33.73 -17.16 -19.89
C PRO A 261 34.39 -17.35 -18.51
N LYS A 262 35.07 -18.49 -18.30
CA LYS A 262 35.68 -18.83 -17.00
C LYS A 262 36.68 -17.79 -16.45
N LYS A 263 37.29 -16.98 -17.33
CA LYS A 263 38.20 -15.90 -16.91
C LYS A 263 37.52 -14.80 -16.08
N ASP A 264 36.19 -14.63 -16.21
CA ASP A 264 35.43 -13.53 -15.60
C ASP A 264 34.41 -14.03 -14.54
N TYR A 265 34.63 -15.22 -13.98
CA TYR A 265 33.72 -15.82 -12.98
C TYR A 265 33.76 -15.10 -11.63
N GLU A 266 34.86 -14.42 -11.28
CA GLU A 266 34.95 -13.64 -10.04
C GLU A 266 34.04 -12.40 -10.12
N GLU A 267 34.15 -11.62 -11.20
CA GLU A 267 33.28 -10.49 -11.53
C GLU A 267 31.82 -10.89 -11.53
N ALA A 268 31.47 -11.99 -12.21
CA ALA A 268 30.10 -12.48 -12.27
C ALA A 268 29.56 -12.93 -10.90
N THR A 269 30.41 -13.51 -10.05
CA THR A 269 30.04 -13.91 -8.67
C THR A 269 29.84 -12.68 -7.77
N ILE A 270 30.71 -11.68 -7.87
CA ILE A 270 30.61 -10.41 -7.15
C ILE A 270 29.34 -9.67 -7.57
N LEU A 271 29.10 -9.51 -8.88
CA LEU A 271 27.91 -8.87 -9.43
C LEU A 271 26.62 -9.58 -8.97
N SER A 272 26.62 -10.92 -8.94
CA SER A 272 25.49 -11.72 -8.42
C SER A 272 25.21 -11.44 -6.94
N LYS A 273 26.25 -11.41 -6.08
CA LYS A 273 26.07 -11.11 -4.65
C LYS A 273 25.61 -9.66 -4.44
N VAL A 274 26.16 -8.69 -5.17
CA VAL A 274 25.77 -7.28 -5.08
C VAL A 274 24.32 -7.09 -5.54
N ALA A 275 23.89 -7.77 -6.60
CA ALA A 275 22.49 -7.75 -7.04
C ALA A 275 21.54 -8.25 -5.93
N LEU A 276 21.89 -9.34 -5.26
CA LEU A 276 21.12 -9.89 -4.12
C LEU A 276 21.17 -8.98 -2.87
N TRP A 277 22.24 -8.23 -2.63
CA TRP A 277 22.29 -7.21 -1.55
C TRP A 277 21.47 -5.96 -1.90
N CYS A 278 21.45 -5.54 -3.16
CA CYS A 278 20.67 -4.40 -3.64
C CYS A 278 19.16 -4.70 -3.68
N ALA A 279 18.77 -5.92 -4.07
CA ALA A 279 17.38 -6.34 -4.21
C ALA A 279 16.67 -6.72 -2.89
N GLN A 280 17.29 -6.51 -1.73
CA GLN A 280 16.71 -6.82 -0.42
C GLN A 280 15.34 -6.14 -0.22
N HIS A 281 14.34 -6.86 0.27
CA HIS A 281 13.00 -6.33 0.51
C HIS A 281 13.03 -5.19 1.53
N SER A 282 13.78 -5.38 2.63
CA SER A 282 14.02 -4.33 3.62
C SER A 282 14.98 -3.25 3.11
N SER A 283 14.49 -2.01 3.02
CA SER A 283 15.26 -0.80 2.69
C SER A 283 16.51 -0.62 3.57
N LYS A 284 16.44 -1.03 4.85
CA LYS A 284 17.51 -0.93 5.85
C LYS A 284 18.67 -1.89 5.56
N LEU A 285 18.42 -3.04 4.91
CA LEU A 285 19.44 -4.04 4.58
C LEU A 285 20.15 -3.77 3.24
N ARG A 286 19.56 -2.96 2.36
CA ARG A 286 20.21 -2.54 1.11
C ARG A 286 21.46 -1.71 1.43
N PRO A 287 22.60 -1.91 0.75
CA PRO A 287 23.80 -1.08 0.93
C PRO A 287 23.58 0.41 0.57
N SER A 288 24.54 1.28 0.88
CA SER A 288 24.66 2.59 0.24
C SER A 288 25.26 2.42 -1.16
N MET A 289 25.00 3.34 -2.10
CA MET A 289 25.64 3.27 -3.41
C MET A 289 27.18 3.40 -3.33
N THR A 290 27.70 4.05 -2.30
CA THR A 290 29.14 4.06 -1.97
C THR A 290 29.67 2.65 -1.71
N ASN A 291 28.97 1.86 -0.88
CA ASN A 291 29.34 0.48 -0.61
C ASN A 291 29.17 -0.40 -1.85
N VAL A 292 28.13 -0.17 -2.67
CA VAL A 292 27.93 -0.88 -3.95
C VAL A 292 29.11 -0.65 -4.92
N VAL A 293 29.57 0.60 -5.06
CA VAL A 293 30.77 0.91 -5.86
C VAL A 293 32.00 0.19 -5.30
N LEU A 294 32.26 0.29 -4.00
CA LEU A 294 33.41 -0.37 -3.36
C LEU A 294 33.37 -1.91 -3.47
N MET A 295 32.18 -2.52 -3.48
CA MET A 295 32.00 -3.96 -3.69
C MET A 295 32.28 -4.36 -5.15
N LEU A 296 31.77 -3.62 -6.13
CA LEU A 296 31.98 -3.90 -7.56
C LEU A 296 33.43 -3.61 -8.00
N GLU A 297 34.08 -2.60 -7.40
CA GLU A 297 35.51 -2.33 -7.59
C GLU A 297 36.44 -3.26 -6.78
N LYS A 298 35.89 -4.32 -6.15
CA LYS A 298 36.61 -5.32 -5.32
C LYS A 298 37.42 -4.70 -4.16
N THR A 299 37.11 -3.46 -3.77
CA THR A 299 37.81 -2.70 -2.73
C THR A 299 37.37 -3.12 -1.32
N ILE A 300 36.13 -3.62 -1.19
CA ILE A 300 35.64 -4.32 0.02
C ILE A 300 35.10 -5.69 -0.34
N GLN A 301 35.26 -6.66 0.57
CA GLN A 301 34.76 -8.03 0.38
C GLN A 301 33.23 -8.07 0.42
N VAL A 302 32.61 -8.77 -0.53
CA VAL A 302 31.15 -8.94 -0.55
C VAL A 302 30.73 -10.08 0.36
N GLU A 303 30.23 -9.71 1.54
CA GLU A 303 29.58 -10.60 2.51
C GLU A 303 28.42 -11.39 1.87
N ASN A 304 28.02 -12.47 2.53
CA ASN A 304 26.99 -13.37 2.04
C ASN A 304 25.59 -12.73 2.20
N PRO A 305 24.86 -12.40 1.10
CA PRO A 305 23.53 -11.81 1.21
C PRO A 305 22.52 -12.76 1.88
N PRO A 306 21.63 -12.25 2.75
CA PRO A 306 20.46 -12.98 3.21
C PRO A 306 19.39 -13.06 2.09
N PHE A 307 18.35 -13.86 2.27
CA PHE A 307 17.27 -14.02 1.29
C PHE A 307 16.61 -12.66 0.97
N PRO A 308 16.69 -12.15 -0.27
CA PRO A 308 16.32 -10.76 -0.55
C PRO A 308 14.83 -10.54 -0.79
N PHE A 309 14.05 -11.56 -1.10
CA PHE A 309 12.70 -11.38 -1.64
C PHE A 309 11.61 -11.55 -0.57
N LEU A 310 10.40 -11.05 -0.84
CA LEU A 310 9.25 -11.36 0.01
C LEU A 310 8.83 -12.83 -0.24
N LEU A 311 8.55 -13.60 0.81
CA LEU A 311 8.22 -15.03 0.70
C LEU A 311 7.04 -15.32 -0.26
N GLY A 312 6.09 -14.38 -0.39
CA GLY A 312 4.97 -14.47 -1.34
C GLY A 312 5.34 -14.37 -2.84
N GLN A 313 6.56 -13.94 -3.18
CA GLN A 313 7.06 -13.95 -4.58
C GLN A 313 7.71 -15.30 -4.97
N PHE A 314 7.69 -16.29 -4.08
CA PHE A 314 8.47 -17.53 -4.21
C PHE A 314 7.65 -18.81 -4.02
N SER A 315 6.33 -18.74 -4.19
CA SER A 315 5.41 -19.87 -4.07
C SER A 315 5.47 -20.82 -5.27
N ASN A 316 6.61 -21.49 -5.48
CA ASN A 316 6.75 -22.88 -5.93
C ASN A 316 8.24 -23.25 -6.15
N SER A 317 8.64 -24.42 -5.64
CA SER A 317 9.91 -25.15 -5.90
C SER A 317 11.09 -25.10 -4.90
N LEU A 318 10.84 -25.15 -3.58
CA LEU A 318 11.87 -25.52 -2.57
C LEU A 318 11.57 -26.83 -1.83
N LYS A 319 11.50 -27.95 -2.58
CA LYS A 319 11.92 -29.25 -2.04
C LYS A 319 13.44 -29.24 -1.95
N LEU A 320 13.98 -29.03 -0.75
CA LEU A 320 15.42 -29.12 -0.48
C LEU A 320 15.69 -30.34 0.42
N GLN A 321 16.61 -31.21 -0.02
CA GLN A 321 16.88 -32.49 0.63
C GLN A 321 17.89 -32.33 1.78
N SER A 322 17.74 -33.15 2.81
CA SER A 322 18.57 -33.15 4.01
C SER A 322 19.98 -33.72 3.74
N VAL A 323 21.04 -32.96 4.07
CA VAL A 323 22.39 -33.49 4.28
C VAL A 323 23.05 -32.85 5.52
N GLN A 324 23.75 -33.71 6.25
CA GLN A 324 24.34 -33.63 7.60
C GLN A 324 25.36 -32.51 7.90
N VAL A 325 25.63 -32.36 9.21
CA VAL A 325 26.53 -31.39 9.88
C VAL A 325 27.95 -31.94 10.09
N ILE A 326 29.00 -31.11 9.90
CA ILE A 326 30.27 -31.11 10.67
C ILE A 326 30.83 -29.64 10.76
N PRO A 327 31.29 -29.14 11.94
CA PRO A 327 31.86 -27.78 12.12
C PRO A 327 33.40 -27.73 12.39
N GLN A 328 33.94 -26.51 12.64
CA GLN A 328 35.34 -26.06 13.01
C GLN A 328 36.14 -25.36 11.87
N VAL A 329 37.10 -24.42 12.04
CA VAL A 329 37.72 -23.79 13.25
C VAL A 329 38.22 -22.33 13.00
N TYR A 330 38.91 -21.71 13.98
CA TYR A 330 39.40 -20.31 14.13
C TYR A 330 40.65 -19.84 13.32
N SER A 331 40.88 -18.51 13.38
CA SER A 331 42.18 -17.74 13.42
C SER A 331 42.92 -17.41 12.09
N GLU A 332 43.71 -16.32 11.93
CA GLU A 332 43.90 -15.00 12.60
C GLU A 332 44.82 -14.08 11.70
N VAL A 333 45.23 -12.89 12.20
CA VAL A 333 46.47 -12.11 11.87
C VAL A 333 46.41 -10.96 10.81
N TYR A 334 46.76 -9.74 11.28
CA TYR A 334 47.11 -8.48 10.55
C TYR A 334 48.68 -8.26 10.57
N PRO A 335 49.34 -7.07 10.38
CA PRO A 335 48.98 -5.73 9.84
C PRO A 335 50.05 -5.09 8.89
N THR A 336 49.90 -3.77 8.62
CA THR A 336 50.92 -2.75 8.22
C THR A 336 51.26 -2.61 6.72
N ARG A 337 51.74 -1.46 6.20
CA ARG A 337 52.22 -0.19 6.82
C ARG A 337 52.15 1.00 5.82
N ASN A 338 52.02 2.24 6.35
CA ASN A 338 52.53 3.59 5.92
C ASN A 338 52.75 3.96 4.41
N GLU A 339 52.86 5.22 3.97
CA GLU A 339 53.30 6.48 4.62
C GLU A 339 52.73 7.76 3.94
N SER A 340 53.12 8.96 4.39
CA SER A 340 52.46 10.25 4.08
C SER A 340 53.41 11.40 3.71
N VAL A 341 52.96 12.41 2.95
CA VAL A 341 53.66 13.71 2.75
C VAL A 341 52.66 14.91 2.70
N HIS A 342 53.07 16.08 3.22
CA HIS A 342 52.34 17.38 3.22
C HIS A 342 52.66 18.23 1.93
N VAL A 343 52.28 19.50 1.68
CA VAL A 343 52.40 20.77 2.45
C VAL A 343 51.58 21.94 1.80
N ASN A 344 51.01 22.81 2.66
CA ASN A 344 50.71 24.28 2.62
C ASN A 344 51.28 25.18 1.46
N MET A 345 50.86 26.44 1.17
CA MET A 345 49.98 27.44 1.84
C MET A 345 49.60 28.69 0.95
N HIS A 346 48.70 29.54 1.48
CA HIS A 346 48.65 31.04 1.43
C HIS A 346 47.67 31.86 0.53
N LEU A 347 47.38 33.08 1.04
CA LEU A 347 46.42 34.14 0.66
C LEU A 347 47.10 35.52 0.91
N PRO A 348 46.67 36.63 0.28
CA PRO A 348 46.12 37.79 1.03
C PRO A 348 44.96 38.54 0.31
N ILE A 349 43.83 38.92 0.96
CA ILE A 349 43.54 40.08 1.85
C ILE A 349 43.31 41.44 1.11
N ALA A 350 42.12 42.03 1.32
CA ALA A 350 41.85 43.48 1.40
C ALA A 350 40.49 43.77 2.09
N GLU A 351 40.39 44.84 2.88
CA GLU A 351 39.17 45.41 3.53
C GLU A 351 38.66 46.61 2.68
N ASP A 352 37.53 47.30 2.92
CA ASP A 352 36.53 47.40 4.02
C ASP A 352 35.11 47.54 3.36
N LEU A 353 33.96 48.00 3.89
CA LEU A 353 33.49 48.69 5.12
C LEU A 353 32.01 48.27 5.35
N ALA A 354 31.28 48.88 6.30
CA ALA A 354 29.95 48.45 6.75
C ALA A 354 28.94 49.59 7.01
N THR A 355 27.64 49.27 6.96
CA THR A 355 26.53 50.11 7.47
C THR A 355 25.48 49.30 8.24
N LEU A 356 25.42 49.53 9.56
CA LEU A 356 24.28 49.42 10.49
C LEU A 356 23.22 48.31 10.27
N ILE A 357 23.22 47.32 11.17
CA ILE A 357 22.15 46.34 11.41
C ILE A 357 21.64 46.55 12.86
N PRO A 358 20.35 46.33 13.19
CA PRO A 358 19.87 46.36 14.58
C PRO A 358 20.64 45.40 15.50
N ASN A 359 20.82 45.79 16.77
CA ASN A 359 21.62 45.02 17.75
C ASN A 359 20.99 43.67 18.09
N LYS A 360 21.49 42.59 17.46
CA LYS A 360 21.02 41.20 17.70
C LYS A 360 21.31 40.66 19.11
N GLY A 361 22.33 41.20 19.77
CA GLY A 361 22.82 40.79 21.10
C GLY A 361 24.29 41.20 21.31
N ILE A 362 24.90 40.81 22.43
CA ILE A 362 26.27 41.23 22.81
C ILE A 362 27.19 40.02 22.83
N LYS A 363 28.29 40.06 22.07
CA LYS A 363 29.26 38.97 21.94
C LYS A 363 29.89 38.62 23.30
N LEU A 364 29.77 37.36 23.72
CA LEU A 364 30.26 36.85 25.00
C LEU A 364 31.76 36.50 24.93
N PRO A 365 32.52 36.62 26.03
CA PRO A 365 33.91 36.18 26.04
C PRO A 365 34.03 34.64 25.97
N THR A 366 34.81 34.15 25.00
CA THR A 366 35.09 32.72 24.78
C THR A 366 36.60 32.44 24.85
N THR A 367 36.99 31.35 25.52
CA THR A 367 38.35 30.82 25.47
C THR A 367 38.60 30.03 24.19
N THR A 368 39.84 30.03 23.70
CA THR A 368 40.22 29.30 22.48
C THR A 368 40.05 27.79 22.67
N LEU A 369 39.27 27.14 21.80
CA LEU A 369 39.08 25.68 21.82
C LEU A 369 40.37 24.96 21.37
N VAL A 370 41.14 24.46 22.33
CA VAL A 370 42.34 23.64 22.08
C VAL A 370 41.96 22.16 22.10
N GLY A 371 42.08 21.50 20.94
CA GLY A 371 41.64 20.12 20.72
C GLY A 371 40.67 20.03 19.54
N LYS A 372 41.21 20.00 18.32
CA LYS A 372 40.39 20.01 17.09
C LYS A 372 39.81 18.64 16.77
N THR A 373 38.51 18.48 17.02
CA THR A 373 37.53 17.85 16.10
C THR A 373 36.15 17.93 16.76
N THR A 374 35.98 17.28 17.90
CA THR A 374 34.68 16.97 18.50
C THR A 374 33.85 18.19 18.90
N ALA A 375 34.41 19.11 19.70
CA ALA A 375 33.67 20.28 20.20
C ALA A 375 33.34 21.32 19.10
N LEU A 376 34.18 21.41 18.07
CA LEU A 376 33.91 22.24 16.88
C LEU A 376 32.79 21.62 16.05
N LYS A 377 32.90 20.33 15.71
CA LYS A 377 31.86 19.60 14.98
C LYS A 377 30.48 19.69 15.65
N TYR A 378 30.41 19.55 16.98
CA TYR A 378 29.15 19.75 17.70
C TYR A 378 28.70 21.21 17.76
N SER A 379 29.62 22.20 17.78
CA SER A 379 29.23 23.61 17.62
C SER A 379 28.59 23.85 16.24
N GLU A 380 29.20 23.32 15.18
CA GLU A 380 28.78 23.46 13.79
C GLU A 380 27.44 22.76 13.53
N MET A 381 27.25 21.53 14.02
CA MET A 381 25.97 20.80 13.93
C MET A 381 24.83 21.54 14.65
N VAL A 382 25.07 22.04 15.87
CA VAL A 382 24.06 22.82 16.62
C VAL A 382 23.76 24.15 15.92
N LEU A 383 24.76 24.80 15.29
CA LEU A 383 24.55 26.01 14.51
C LEU A 383 23.66 25.75 13.28
N HIS A 384 23.92 24.66 12.54
CA HIS A 384 23.16 24.26 11.35
C HIS A 384 21.68 24.03 11.67
N TRP A 385 21.41 23.19 12.68
CA TRP A 385 20.05 22.90 13.13
C TRP A 385 19.25 24.13 13.56
N ILE A 386 19.92 25.11 14.21
CA ILE A 386 19.30 26.39 14.58
C ILE A 386 19.04 27.24 13.32
N VAL A 387 20.03 27.40 12.44
CA VAL A 387 19.94 28.30 11.27
C VAL A 387 18.84 27.89 10.30
N ASN A 388 18.64 26.58 10.11
CA ASN A 388 17.73 26.00 9.11
C ASN A 388 16.31 25.71 9.61
N ASP A 389 16.00 26.01 10.89
CA ASP A 389 14.75 25.66 11.57
C ASP A 389 14.43 24.13 11.57
N GLU A 390 15.45 23.28 11.42
CA GLU A 390 15.33 21.81 11.33
C GLU A 390 14.96 21.15 12.66
N ILE A 391 15.41 21.71 13.78
CA ILE A 391 15.15 21.20 15.14
C ILE A 391 14.76 22.37 16.06
N VAL A 392 13.50 22.38 16.49
CA VAL A 392 12.89 23.50 17.24
C VAL A 392 13.48 23.67 18.65
N THR A 393 14.04 22.62 19.26
CA THR A 393 14.82 22.74 20.51
C THR A 393 15.91 21.68 20.63
N ILE A 394 17.08 22.06 21.15
CA ILE A 394 18.30 21.25 21.18
C ILE A 394 18.82 21.16 22.62
N GLY A 395 18.77 19.97 23.21
CA GLY A 395 19.32 19.70 24.56
C GLY A 395 20.80 19.32 24.52
N ILE A 396 21.65 19.99 25.29
CA ILE A 396 23.09 19.67 25.42
C ILE A 396 23.41 19.22 26.85
N HIS A 397 23.41 17.90 27.08
CA HIS A 397 23.68 17.27 28.38
C HIS A 397 25.09 16.68 28.48
N GLY A 398 25.46 16.18 29.66
CA GLY A 398 26.78 15.61 29.94
C GLY A 398 27.39 16.10 31.27
N MET A 399 28.50 15.50 31.69
CA MET A 399 29.11 15.75 33.01
C MET A 399 29.53 17.22 33.24
N GLY A 400 29.71 17.59 34.51
CA GLY A 400 30.26 18.90 34.88
C GLY A 400 31.67 19.09 34.31
N GLY A 401 31.98 20.31 33.86
CA GLY A 401 33.31 20.65 33.32
C GLY A 401 33.61 20.22 31.88
N VAL A 402 32.78 19.38 31.23
CA VAL A 402 33.03 18.85 29.87
C VAL A 402 32.92 19.89 28.72
N GLY A 403 32.76 21.18 29.04
CA GLY A 403 32.78 22.27 28.04
C GLY A 403 31.45 22.65 27.40
N LYS A 404 30.31 22.14 27.90
CA LYS A 404 28.95 22.42 27.34
C LYS A 404 28.67 23.92 27.14
N THR A 405 28.84 24.70 28.20
CA THR A 405 28.73 26.18 28.18
C THR A 405 29.73 26.84 27.23
N THR A 406 30.90 26.26 26.99
CA THR A 406 31.89 26.76 26.03
C THR A 406 31.42 26.55 24.59
N ILE A 407 30.80 25.40 24.29
CA ILE A 407 30.15 25.13 23.00
C ILE A 407 28.98 26.11 22.81
N LEU A 408 28.08 26.25 23.79
CA LEU A 408 26.96 27.19 23.71
C LEU A 408 27.41 28.65 23.49
N LYS A 409 28.46 29.12 24.18
CA LYS A 409 29.01 30.48 23.98
C LYS A 409 29.65 30.66 22.60
N ASN A 410 30.25 29.61 22.04
CA ASN A 410 30.76 29.62 20.67
C ASN A 410 29.61 29.71 19.64
N VAL A 411 28.57 28.87 19.78
CA VAL A 411 27.35 28.89 18.97
C VAL A 411 26.67 30.28 19.02
N TYR A 412 26.40 30.80 20.23
CA TYR A 412 25.79 32.12 20.42
C TYR A 412 26.59 33.24 19.72
N ASN A 413 27.92 33.24 19.87
CA ASN A 413 28.79 34.22 19.22
C ASN A 413 28.85 34.12 17.70
N GLN A 414 28.63 32.92 17.14
CA GLN A 414 28.56 32.70 15.70
C GLN A 414 27.20 33.13 15.14
N LEU A 415 26.09 32.78 15.82
CA LEU A 415 24.74 33.26 15.46
C LEU A 415 24.65 34.79 15.44
N LEU A 416 25.34 35.48 16.37
CA LEU A 416 25.45 36.94 16.36
C LEU A 416 26.21 37.50 15.14
N ALA A 417 27.13 36.72 14.56
CA ALA A 417 27.85 37.10 13.35
C ALA A 417 27.08 36.78 12.06
N THR A 418 26.11 35.86 12.10
CA THR A 418 25.28 35.51 10.94
C THR A 418 24.32 36.66 10.59
N GLN A 419 24.55 37.29 9.43
CA GLN A 419 23.68 38.37 8.96
C GLN A 419 22.27 37.86 8.64
N ASN A 420 21.26 38.68 8.93
CA ASN A 420 19.84 38.54 8.57
C ASN A 420 19.05 37.26 8.96
N CYS A 421 19.66 36.16 9.41
CA CYS A 421 18.90 34.95 9.80
C CYS A 421 17.95 35.16 11.00
N PHE A 422 18.45 35.79 12.07
CA PHE A 422 17.70 36.05 13.31
C PHE A 422 17.64 37.55 13.64
N GLU A 423 16.53 37.98 14.24
CA GLU A 423 16.27 39.36 14.65
C GLU A 423 16.92 39.69 16.01
N LYS A 424 16.74 38.81 17.01
CA LYS A 424 17.36 38.91 18.34
C LYS A 424 17.78 37.53 18.84
N ILE A 425 18.92 37.43 19.51
CA ILE A 425 19.49 36.18 20.02
C ILE A 425 19.75 36.36 21.52
N ILE A 426 19.02 35.61 22.32
CA ILE A 426 18.84 35.84 23.75
C ILE A 426 19.56 34.76 24.55
N TRP A 427 20.44 35.19 25.46
CA TRP A 427 21.12 34.31 26.41
C TRP A 427 20.51 34.47 27.80
N VAL A 428 20.03 33.38 28.39
CA VAL A 428 19.52 33.32 29.76
C VAL A 428 20.31 32.26 30.52
N THR A 429 20.88 32.62 31.67
CA THR A 429 21.62 31.67 32.52
C THR A 429 20.73 31.26 33.68
N VAL A 430 20.37 29.99 33.75
CA VAL A 430 19.38 29.46 34.69
C VAL A 430 20.07 29.14 36.02
N SER A 431 19.66 29.79 37.10
CA SER A 431 20.19 29.47 38.43
C SER A 431 19.69 28.11 38.91
N LYS A 432 20.46 27.40 39.75
CA LYS A 432 20.00 26.20 40.48
C LYS A 432 18.67 26.39 41.21
N ASP A 433 18.44 27.59 41.72
CA ASP A 433 17.23 27.99 42.45
C ASP A 433 16.26 28.77 41.53
N ALA A 434 16.08 28.29 40.29
CA ALA A 434 15.13 28.85 39.32
C ALA A 434 13.75 28.17 39.41
N ASN A 435 12.70 28.98 39.21
CA ASN A 435 11.34 28.53 38.98
C ASN A 435 10.77 29.27 37.75
N VAL A 436 9.58 28.88 37.29
CA VAL A 436 8.98 29.41 36.06
C VAL A 436 8.84 30.94 36.09
N SER A 437 8.34 31.53 37.18
CA SER A 437 8.21 32.99 37.32
C SER A 437 9.56 33.74 37.25
N LYS A 438 10.64 33.14 37.78
CA LYS A 438 12.00 33.70 37.68
C LYS A 438 12.52 33.63 36.24
N LEU A 439 12.33 32.48 35.59
CA LEU A 439 12.72 32.28 34.18
C LEU A 439 11.95 33.23 33.25
N GLN A 440 10.64 33.36 33.43
CA GLN A 440 9.80 34.37 32.75
C GLN A 440 10.33 35.79 32.98
N ASN A 441 10.72 36.16 34.21
CA ASN A 441 11.27 37.49 34.49
C ASN A 441 12.61 37.74 33.78
N ASP A 442 13.47 36.72 33.68
CA ASP A 442 14.79 36.87 33.04
C ASP A 442 14.69 36.83 31.50
N VAL A 443 13.74 36.06 30.95
CA VAL A 443 13.30 36.14 29.55
C VAL A 443 12.70 37.51 29.24
N ALA A 444 11.81 38.04 30.10
CA ALA A 444 11.16 39.33 29.92
C ALA A 444 12.18 40.48 29.84
N LYS A 445 13.13 40.54 30.79
CA LYS A 445 14.25 41.48 30.75
C LYS A 445 15.02 41.39 29.43
N ALA A 446 15.24 40.19 28.90
CA ALA A 446 15.98 39.98 27.67
C ALA A 446 15.21 40.32 26.38
N VAL A 447 13.88 40.36 26.40
CA VAL A 447 13.05 40.92 25.30
C VAL A 447 12.71 42.42 25.47
N ASP A 448 13.26 43.06 26.51
CA ASP A 448 13.02 44.45 26.94
C ASP A 448 11.60 44.72 27.48
N LEU A 449 10.91 43.68 27.97
CA LEU A 449 9.56 43.76 28.57
C LEU A 449 9.66 43.81 30.12
N ASN A 450 8.92 44.74 30.74
CA ASN A 450 8.88 44.82 32.20
C ASN A 450 7.62 44.15 32.80
N LEU A 451 7.81 42.96 33.37
CA LEU A 451 6.77 42.24 34.13
C LEU A 451 6.79 42.52 35.64
N SER A 452 7.46 43.57 36.14
CA SER A 452 7.62 43.86 37.58
C SER A 452 6.36 44.39 38.30
N ARG A 453 5.17 44.18 37.72
CA ARG A 453 3.87 44.59 38.26
C ARG A 453 2.77 43.54 38.02
N GLU A 454 3.11 42.44 37.35
CA GLU A 454 2.16 41.40 37.00
C GLU A 454 2.63 40.10 37.63
N ASP A 455 1.83 39.54 38.53
CA ASP A 455 2.21 38.40 39.36
C ASP A 455 1.60 37.07 38.87
N ASP A 456 0.57 37.11 38.01
CA ASP A 456 -0.07 35.91 37.46
C ASP A 456 0.78 35.22 36.39
N MET A 457 1.03 33.91 36.54
CA MET A 457 1.95 33.17 35.68
C MET A 457 1.45 33.00 34.24
N LEU A 458 0.14 32.91 34.01
CA LEU A 458 -0.44 32.73 32.68
C LEU A 458 -0.44 34.04 31.90
N GLU A 459 -0.90 35.14 32.51
CA GLU A 459 -0.89 36.47 31.88
C GLU A 459 0.55 36.94 31.59
N ARG A 460 1.52 36.61 32.45
CA ARG A 460 2.95 36.82 32.20
C ARG A 460 3.44 36.04 30.96
N SER A 461 3.02 34.80 30.77
CA SER A 461 3.32 34.04 29.54
C SER A 461 2.61 34.63 28.32
N ARG A 462 1.36 35.09 28.45
CA ARG A 462 0.60 35.74 27.37
C ARG A 462 1.26 37.05 26.91
N LEU A 463 1.71 37.89 27.84
CA LEU A 463 2.42 39.14 27.57
C LEU A 463 3.81 38.89 26.97
N LEU A 464 4.53 37.86 27.43
CA LEU A 464 5.78 37.41 26.81
C LEU A 464 5.58 36.96 25.37
N LEU A 465 4.56 36.12 25.13
CA LEU A 465 4.24 35.64 23.79
C LEU A 465 3.85 36.80 22.88
N GLN A 466 3.01 37.73 23.33
CA GLN A 466 2.65 38.92 22.55
C GLN A 466 3.86 39.82 22.23
N ALA A 467 4.88 39.85 23.09
CA ALA A 467 6.15 40.56 22.85
C ALA A 467 7.16 39.77 21.97
N LEU A 468 6.89 38.48 21.72
CA LEU A 468 7.68 37.60 20.86
C LEU A 468 7.02 37.42 19.47
N GLU A 469 5.70 37.30 19.38
CA GLU A 469 4.92 37.25 18.12
C GLU A 469 5.07 38.54 17.29
N GLN A 470 5.43 39.67 17.90
CA GLN A 470 5.82 40.91 17.20
C GLN A 470 7.24 40.86 16.57
N ARG A 471 7.99 39.77 16.76
CA ARG A 471 9.37 39.57 16.30
C ARG A 471 9.43 38.38 15.36
N LYS A 472 10.22 38.45 14.28
CA LYS A 472 10.07 37.50 13.16
C LYS A 472 10.81 36.17 13.33
N ARG A 473 12.04 36.19 13.86
CA ARG A 473 12.82 34.99 14.25
C ARG A 473 13.70 35.33 15.45
N VAL A 474 13.50 34.65 16.57
CA VAL A 474 14.22 34.85 17.84
C VAL A 474 14.78 33.52 18.32
N VAL A 475 16.03 33.50 18.79
CA VAL A 475 16.66 32.30 19.36
C VAL A 475 16.90 32.49 20.85
N PHE A 476 16.50 31.52 21.66
CA PHE A 476 16.80 31.44 23.09
C PHE A 476 17.93 30.42 23.35
N VAL A 477 18.85 30.79 24.22
CA VAL A 477 19.90 29.90 24.76
C VAL A 477 19.80 29.90 26.28
N PHE A 478 19.36 28.77 26.84
CA PHE A 478 19.30 28.53 28.28
C PHE A 478 20.55 27.77 28.73
N ASP A 479 21.45 28.44 29.46
CA ASP A 479 22.68 27.85 30.00
C ASP A 479 22.48 27.37 31.44
N ASP A 480 23.17 26.28 31.80
CA ASP A 480 23.19 25.66 33.14
C ASP A 480 21.81 25.30 33.75
N MET A 481 20.93 24.64 32.97
CA MET A 481 19.67 24.08 33.50
C MET A 481 19.92 22.86 34.41
N TRP A 482 19.32 22.85 35.61
CA TRP A 482 19.50 21.79 36.64
C TRP A 482 18.26 20.95 36.94
N GLN A 483 17.11 21.30 36.37
CA GLN A 483 15.83 20.58 36.51
C GLN A 483 15.17 20.48 35.13
N ALA A 484 14.34 19.45 34.93
CA ALA A 484 13.51 19.37 33.73
C ALA A 484 12.39 20.43 33.82
N ILE A 485 12.18 21.15 32.72
CA ILE A 485 11.10 22.12 32.53
C ILE A 485 10.57 21.84 31.12
N SER A 486 9.26 21.70 30.96
CA SER A 486 8.69 21.31 29.67
C SER A 486 8.72 22.47 28.67
N LEU A 487 8.91 22.14 27.40
CA LEU A 487 8.90 23.10 26.29
C LEU A 487 7.49 23.30 25.72
N VAL A 488 6.53 22.43 26.07
CA VAL A 488 5.10 22.65 25.79
C VAL A 488 4.56 23.77 26.68
N ASP A 489 5.16 23.96 27.87
CA ASP A 489 4.95 25.10 28.77
C ASP A 489 5.49 26.42 28.16
N ILE A 490 6.15 26.35 27.00
CA ILE A 490 6.85 27.45 26.33
C ILE A 490 6.23 27.74 24.94
N VAL A 491 6.02 26.73 24.07
CA VAL A 491 5.29 26.85 22.78
C VAL A 491 4.74 25.49 22.33
N LYS A 492 3.51 25.32 21.84
CA LYS A 492 2.23 25.99 22.16
C LYS A 492 1.14 24.95 21.86
N PRO A 493 0.20 24.67 22.78
CA PRO A 493 -0.97 23.84 22.50
C PRO A 493 -1.92 24.43 21.44
N LEU A 494 -3.00 23.69 21.09
CA LEU A 494 -4.10 24.26 20.31
C LEU A 494 -4.63 25.55 20.97
N PRO A 495 -4.89 26.63 20.22
CA PRO A 495 -5.58 27.81 20.71
C PRO A 495 -6.92 27.43 21.37
N GLU A 496 -7.36 28.19 22.38
CA GLU A 496 -8.58 27.90 23.14
C GLU A 496 -9.82 27.72 22.24
N ASP A 497 -9.98 28.55 21.20
CA ASP A 497 -11.07 28.43 20.22
C ASP A 497 -11.01 27.12 19.40
N GLU A 498 -9.83 26.72 18.92
CA GLU A 498 -9.64 25.49 18.14
C GLU A 498 -9.73 24.23 19.02
N ALA A 499 -9.20 24.30 20.24
CA ALA A 499 -9.32 23.27 21.26
C ALA A 499 -10.79 23.05 21.65
N TRP A 500 -11.54 24.15 21.80
CA TRP A 500 -12.98 24.12 22.08
C TRP A 500 -13.79 23.57 20.91
N GLU A 501 -13.51 23.95 19.66
CA GLU A 501 -14.18 23.37 18.49
C GLU A 501 -13.94 21.85 18.41
N LEU A 502 -12.70 21.41 18.61
CA LEU A 502 -12.32 19.99 18.63
C LEU A 502 -12.99 19.22 19.78
N PHE A 503 -13.12 19.85 20.95
CA PHE A 503 -13.82 19.29 22.11
C PHE A 503 -15.33 19.12 21.84
N MET A 504 -15.99 20.18 21.37
CA MET A 504 -17.42 20.18 21.02
C MET A 504 -17.77 19.11 19.98
N LYS A 505 -16.91 18.90 18.99
CA LYS A 505 -17.02 17.86 17.96
C LYS A 505 -16.96 16.42 18.50
N LYS A 506 -16.64 16.24 19.78
CA LYS A 506 -16.55 14.93 20.46
C LYS A 506 -17.59 14.76 21.56
N VAL A 507 -17.97 15.84 22.25
CA VAL A 507 -19.01 15.81 23.30
C VAL A 507 -20.42 15.59 22.73
N ASP A 508 -20.67 16.00 21.48
CA ASP A 508 -21.86 15.58 20.70
C ASP A 508 -23.20 15.98 21.34
N VAL A 509 -23.25 17.17 21.97
CA VAL A 509 -24.37 17.70 22.76
C VAL A 509 -24.53 19.21 22.55
N GLU A 510 -25.78 19.68 22.46
CA GLU A 510 -26.12 21.10 22.71
C GLU A 510 -26.23 21.35 24.22
N PHE A 511 -25.42 22.27 24.75
CA PHE A 511 -25.41 22.58 26.18
C PHE A 511 -26.57 23.49 26.62
N LEU A 512 -27.06 23.28 27.84
CA LEU A 512 -27.69 24.34 28.61
C LEU A 512 -26.64 25.41 28.95
N PRO A 513 -26.97 26.72 28.96
CA PRO A 513 -25.98 27.78 29.22
C PRO A 513 -25.16 27.57 30.50
N GLU A 514 -25.78 27.02 31.54
CA GLU A 514 -25.19 26.72 32.85
C GLU A 514 -24.10 25.62 32.83
N VAL A 515 -24.04 24.81 31.76
CA VAL A 515 -23.05 23.73 31.59
C VAL A 515 -21.89 24.18 30.70
N THR A 516 -22.13 25.07 29.74
CA THR A 516 -21.14 25.54 28.75
C THR A 516 -19.85 26.04 29.40
N ASP A 517 -19.96 26.86 30.45
CA ASP A 517 -18.79 27.48 31.09
C ASP A 517 -17.93 26.43 31.82
N ILE A 518 -18.55 25.43 32.46
CA ILE A 518 -17.86 24.33 33.15
C ILE A 518 -17.20 23.40 32.11
N ALA A 519 -17.89 23.14 30.99
CA ALA A 519 -17.35 22.35 29.89
C ALA A 519 -16.13 23.03 29.23
N LYS A 520 -16.12 24.36 29.12
CA LYS A 520 -14.93 25.13 28.69
C LYS A 520 -13.75 24.93 29.64
N MET A 521 -13.98 25.07 30.95
CA MET A 521 -12.93 24.84 31.95
C MET A 521 -12.37 23.40 31.88
N VAL A 522 -13.18 22.39 31.55
CA VAL A 522 -12.71 21.01 31.30
C VAL A 522 -11.88 20.91 30.00
N ALA A 523 -12.23 21.64 28.95
CA ALA A 523 -11.44 21.70 27.72
C ALA A 523 -10.11 22.46 27.92
N GLU A 524 -10.10 23.55 28.69
CA GLU A 524 -8.90 24.29 29.12
C GLU A 524 -7.96 23.37 29.91
N LYS A 525 -8.50 22.52 30.79
CA LYS A 525 -7.75 21.47 31.52
C LYS A 525 -7.19 20.36 30.63
N CYS A 526 -7.58 20.25 29.36
CA CYS A 526 -6.88 19.40 28.40
C CYS A 526 -5.55 20.04 27.91
N CYS A 527 -5.23 21.26 28.37
CA CYS A 527 -4.03 22.03 28.02
C CYS A 527 -3.76 22.07 26.51
N GLY A 528 -4.83 22.22 25.70
CA GLY A 528 -4.80 22.28 24.24
C GLY A 528 -4.19 21.04 23.53
N LEU A 529 -4.00 19.91 24.22
CA LEU A 529 -3.41 18.69 23.66
C LEU A 529 -4.45 17.91 22.83
N PRO A 530 -4.29 17.73 21.50
CA PRO A 530 -5.35 17.19 20.65
C PRO A 530 -5.88 15.81 21.08
N LEU A 531 -4.99 14.91 21.54
CA LEU A 531 -5.39 13.57 21.97
C LEU A 531 -6.17 13.59 23.31
N ALA A 532 -5.75 14.44 24.26
CA ALA A 532 -6.46 14.63 25.52
C ALA A 532 -7.85 15.24 25.27
N ILE A 533 -7.94 16.28 24.42
CA ILE A 533 -9.21 16.91 24.03
C ILE A 533 -10.19 15.86 23.47
N VAL A 534 -9.77 15.00 22.55
CA VAL A 534 -10.70 14.05 21.91
C VAL A 534 -11.08 12.86 22.79
N THR A 535 -10.22 12.47 23.73
CA THR A 535 -10.53 11.39 24.70
C THR A 535 -11.39 11.91 25.85
N VAL A 536 -11.04 13.03 26.47
CA VAL A 536 -11.84 13.68 27.54
C VAL A 536 -13.21 14.09 27.00
N GLY A 537 -13.26 14.74 25.83
CA GLY A 537 -14.52 15.07 25.15
C GLY A 537 -15.33 13.83 24.75
N GLY A 538 -14.66 12.74 24.37
CA GLY A 538 -15.30 11.44 24.11
C GLY A 538 -15.85 10.75 25.37
N ALA A 539 -15.20 10.93 26.52
CA ALA A 539 -15.64 10.38 27.81
C ALA A 539 -16.78 11.19 28.44
N MET A 540 -16.87 12.48 28.15
CA MET A 540 -17.99 13.35 28.55
C MET A 540 -19.14 13.37 27.51
N ARG A 541 -19.06 12.56 26.45
CA ARG A 541 -20.01 12.54 25.34
C ARG A 541 -21.42 12.17 25.77
N GLY A 542 -22.40 13.00 25.38
CA GLY A 542 -23.80 12.80 25.75
C GLY A 542 -24.14 13.15 27.20
N ASN A 543 -23.23 13.78 27.96
CA ASN A 543 -23.49 14.13 29.35
C ASN A 543 -24.13 15.53 29.51
N HIS A 544 -25.31 15.55 30.13
CA HIS A 544 -26.09 16.76 30.39
C HIS A 544 -26.17 17.14 31.89
N ASP A 545 -25.60 16.35 32.81
CA ASP A 545 -25.68 16.65 34.25
C ASP A 545 -24.55 17.60 34.68
N ILE A 546 -24.94 18.79 35.13
CA ILE A 546 -24.03 19.84 35.62
C ILE A 546 -23.13 19.39 36.79
N ASN A 547 -23.52 18.35 37.53
CA ASN A 547 -22.74 17.81 38.64
C ASN A 547 -21.62 16.88 38.15
N ASP A 548 -21.86 16.07 37.11
CA ASP A 548 -20.83 15.24 36.49
C ASP A 548 -19.73 16.11 35.85
N TRP A 549 -20.12 17.23 35.24
CA TRP A 549 -19.19 18.23 34.70
C TRP A 549 -18.37 18.93 35.80
N LYS A 550 -18.95 19.19 36.98
CA LYS A 550 -18.21 19.71 38.15
C LYS A 550 -17.22 18.69 38.70
N VAL A 551 -17.65 17.44 38.89
CA VAL A 551 -16.78 16.36 39.35
C VAL A 551 -15.61 16.13 38.38
N ALA A 552 -15.87 16.19 37.06
CA ALA A 552 -14.81 16.15 36.05
C ALA A 552 -13.80 17.31 36.20
N LEU A 553 -14.28 18.54 36.40
CA LEU A 553 -13.43 19.71 36.60
C LEU A 553 -12.63 19.63 37.92
N ASP A 554 -13.24 19.13 39.00
CA ASP A 554 -12.60 18.91 40.29
C ASP A 554 -11.48 17.86 40.18
N GLU A 555 -11.75 16.70 39.54
CA GLU A 555 -10.76 15.65 39.24
C GLU A 555 -9.58 16.17 38.43
N MET A 556 -9.84 16.86 37.32
CA MET A 556 -8.79 17.45 36.48
C MET A 556 -8.03 18.57 37.19
N THR A 557 -8.66 19.28 38.13
CA THR A 557 -7.98 20.27 38.98
C THR A 557 -7.10 19.61 40.04
N ASP A 558 -7.53 18.50 40.63
CA ASP A 558 -6.80 17.72 41.63
C ASP A 558 -5.53 17.07 41.03
N PHE A 559 -5.56 16.55 39.79
CA PHE A 559 -4.31 16.09 39.15
C PHE A 559 -3.45 17.21 38.55
N SER A 560 -4.03 18.24 37.91
CA SER A 560 -3.26 19.40 37.39
C SER A 560 -2.59 20.28 38.47
N THR A 561 -2.94 20.11 39.75
CA THR A 561 -2.25 20.78 40.88
C THR A 561 -1.22 19.90 41.59
N ARG A 562 -1.23 18.58 41.36
CA ARG A 562 -0.28 17.62 41.98
C ARG A 562 0.83 17.16 41.04
N ILE A 563 0.57 17.12 39.74
CA ILE A 563 1.50 16.61 38.73
C ILE A 563 2.20 17.78 38.05
N THR A 564 3.53 17.75 38.06
CA THR A 564 4.41 18.74 37.43
C THR A 564 5.20 18.18 36.25
N ASP A 565 5.04 16.89 35.95
CA ASP A 565 5.65 16.22 34.79
C ASP A 565 4.62 16.03 33.68
N MET A 566 5.00 16.33 32.43
CA MET A 566 4.06 16.33 31.31
C MET A 566 3.76 14.94 30.73
N GLU A 567 4.62 13.93 30.92
CA GLU A 567 4.28 12.56 30.53
C GLU A 567 3.24 11.97 31.48
N ASP A 568 3.42 12.18 32.78
CA ASP A 568 2.44 11.74 33.79
C ASP A 568 1.15 12.58 33.74
N TYR A 569 1.23 13.84 33.30
CA TYR A 569 0.04 14.67 33.03
C TYR A 569 -0.77 14.16 31.83
N VAL A 570 -0.09 13.83 30.72
CA VAL A 570 -0.72 13.18 29.56
C VAL A 570 -1.33 11.84 29.97
N PHE A 571 -0.63 11.05 30.78
CA PHE A 571 -1.15 9.78 31.29
C PHE A 571 -2.45 9.95 32.07
N GLU A 572 -2.52 10.88 33.03
CA GLU A 572 -3.76 11.12 33.79
C GLU A 572 -4.90 11.70 32.93
N CYS A 573 -4.60 12.60 31.97
CA CYS A 573 -5.57 13.10 31.00
C CYS A 573 -6.19 11.99 30.13
N LEU A 574 -5.40 11.00 29.71
CA LEU A 574 -5.93 9.83 28.99
C LEU A 574 -6.68 8.87 29.95
N LYS A 575 -6.13 8.64 31.15
CA LYS A 575 -6.66 7.72 32.17
C LYS A 575 -8.02 8.16 32.71
N PHE A 576 -8.29 9.46 32.82
CA PHE A 576 -9.63 10.02 33.06
C PHE A 576 -10.70 9.40 32.14
N SER A 577 -10.37 9.24 30.86
CA SER A 577 -11.27 8.69 29.84
C SER A 577 -11.49 7.19 29.97
N TYR A 578 -10.47 6.46 30.47
CA TYR A 578 -10.58 5.05 30.85
C TYR A 578 -11.38 4.85 32.15
N GLU A 579 -11.17 5.69 33.17
CA GLU A 579 -11.81 5.55 34.47
C GLU A 579 -13.34 5.74 34.39
N ARG A 580 -13.79 6.64 33.52
CA ARG A 580 -15.21 6.92 33.24
C ARG A 580 -15.90 5.85 32.37
N LEU A 581 -15.21 4.81 31.90
CA LEU A 581 -15.85 3.65 31.28
C LEU A 581 -16.80 2.96 32.27
N ALA A 582 -18.09 2.95 31.92
CA ALA A 582 -19.21 2.68 32.83
C ALA A 582 -19.26 1.31 33.54
N ASN A 583 -18.32 0.39 33.29
CA ASN A 583 -18.15 -0.86 34.05
C ASN A 583 -16.85 -1.59 33.68
N GLU A 584 -16.46 -2.53 34.54
CA GLU A 584 -15.27 -3.38 34.37
C GLU A 584 -15.24 -4.21 33.08
N LYS A 585 -16.38 -4.51 32.43
CA LYS A 585 -16.33 -5.23 31.13
C LYS A 585 -15.82 -4.32 30.03
N LEU A 586 -16.25 -3.07 29.97
CA LEU A 586 -15.71 -2.07 29.04
C LEU A 586 -14.20 -1.88 29.27
N LYS A 587 -13.80 -1.69 30.53
CA LYS A 587 -12.39 -1.52 30.92
C LYS A 587 -11.51 -2.70 30.52
N ASN A 588 -11.90 -3.93 30.87
CA ASN A 588 -11.10 -5.12 30.53
C ASN A 588 -11.11 -5.44 29.02
N CYS A 589 -12.20 -5.15 28.29
CA CYS A 589 -12.23 -5.29 26.83
C CYS A 589 -11.32 -4.25 26.14
N PHE A 590 -11.25 -3.02 26.66
CA PHE A 590 -10.29 -2.02 26.22
C PHE A 590 -8.85 -2.50 26.47
N LEU A 591 -8.50 -2.85 27.72
CA LEU A 591 -7.13 -3.26 28.07
C LEU A 591 -6.63 -4.47 27.27
N TYR A 592 -7.52 -5.40 26.87
CA TYR A 592 -7.17 -6.51 25.99
C TYR A 592 -6.55 -6.07 24.65
N GLY A 593 -6.94 -4.90 24.11
CA GLY A 593 -6.38 -4.38 22.86
C GLY A 593 -4.91 -4.00 22.96
N ALA A 594 -4.37 -3.76 24.15
CA ALA A 594 -2.96 -3.44 24.37
C ALA A 594 -2.01 -4.62 24.11
N LEU A 595 -2.51 -5.84 23.90
CA LEU A 595 -1.72 -7.01 23.50
C LEU A 595 -1.16 -6.91 22.08
N TYR A 596 -1.75 -6.07 21.23
CA TYR A 596 -1.34 -5.88 19.86
C TYR A 596 -0.25 -4.78 19.76
N PRO A 597 0.64 -4.81 18.74
CA PRO A 597 1.67 -3.79 18.57
C PRO A 597 1.11 -2.42 18.13
N GLU A 598 1.97 -1.38 18.17
CA GLU A 598 1.66 -0.05 17.63
C GLU A 598 1.13 -0.12 16.19
N ASP A 599 0.21 0.80 15.86
CA ASP A 599 -0.50 0.90 14.57
C ASP A 599 -1.23 -0.38 14.06
N TYR A 600 -1.28 -1.47 14.84
CA TYR A 600 -1.85 -2.73 14.38
C TYR A 600 -3.38 -2.68 14.25
N ALA A 601 -3.86 -2.85 13.01
CA ALA A 601 -5.28 -2.90 12.71
C ALA A 601 -5.88 -4.29 12.96
N ILE A 602 -7.01 -4.33 13.65
CA ILE A 602 -7.71 -5.54 14.12
C ILE A 602 -9.14 -5.49 13.60
N LEU A 603 -9.69 -6.61 13.11
CA LEU A 603 -11.07 -6.65 12.63
C LEU A 603 -12.08 -6.57 13.79
N ASP A 604 -13.19 -5.84 13.62
CA ASP A 604 -14.23 -5.69 14.66
C ASP A 604 -14.78 -7.06 15.14
N THR A 605 -14.84 -8.05 14.24
CA THR A 605 -15.24 -9.43 14.55
C THR A 605 -14.20 -10.19 15.35
N GLU A 606 -12.91 -10.10 14.98
CA GLU A 606 -11.79 -10.76 15.66
C GLU A 606 -11.65 -10.29 17.11
N MET A 607 -11.70 -8.97 17.32
CA MET A 607 -11.67 -8.36 18.66
C MET A 607 -12.84 -8.85 19.53
N VAL A 608 -14.06 -8.85 18.99
CA VAL A 608 -15.26 -9.31 19.70
C VAL A 608 -15.20 -10.81 20.02
N ASP A 609 -14.72 -11.65 19.09
CA ASP A 609 -14.56 -13.07 19.35
C ASP A 609 -13.49 -13.34 20.40
N CYS A 610 -12.35 -12.64 20.37
CA CYS A 610 -11.32 -12.72 21.42
C CYS A 610 -11.89 -12.42 22.83
N TRP A 611 -12.70 -11.37 22.98
CA TRP A 611 -13.34 -11.03 24.26
C TRP A 611 -14.34 -12.10 24.75
N ILE A 612 -15.04 -12.77 23.84
CA ILE A 612 -15.99 -13.85 24.16
C ILE A 612 -15.27 -15.15 24.49
N ILE A 613 -14.17 -15.46 23.80
CA ILE A 613 -13.36 -16.67 24.00
C ILE A 613 -12.68 -16.61 25.37
N ASN A 614 -12.00 -15.49 25.69
CA ASN A 614 -11.42 -15.22 27.01
C ASN A 614 -12.47 -14.98 28.11
N GLY A 615 -13.77 -14.89 27.77
CA GLY A 615 -14.85 -14.79 28.74
C GLY A 615 -14.94 -13.44 29.47
N LEU A 616 -14.37 -12.37 28.91
CA LEU A 616 -14.66 -10.98 29.30
C LEU A 616 -16.15 -10.66 29.05
N ILE A 617 -16.68 -11.26 27.97
CA ILE A 617 -18.09 -11.26 27.61
C ILE A 617 -18.67 -12.66 27.85
N LYS A 618 -19.82 -12.71 28.52
CA LYS A 618 -20.55 -13.94 28.89
C LYS A 618 -22.04 -13.66 28.79
N GLY A 619 -22.77 -14.48 28.03
CA GLY A 619 -24.21 -14.32 27.79
C GLY A 619 -25.00 -15.62 27.97
N LYS A 620 -26.33 -15.54 27.80
CA LYS A 620 -27.20 -16.74 27.82
C LYS A 620 -27.10 -17.57 26.52
N ASN A 621 -26.59 -16.97 25.45
CA ASN A 621 -26.25 -17.61 24.18
C ASN A 621 -25.25 -16.72 23.40
N LYS A 622 -24.61 -17.29 22.38
CA LYS A 622 -23.58 -16.62 21.56
C LYS A 622 -24.10 -15.38 20.82
N GLN A 623 -25.37 -15.35 20.41
CA GLN A 623 -25.95 -14.18 19.73
C GLN A 623 -26.10 -12.97 20.67
N ILE A 624 -26.37 -13.19 21.96
CA ILE A 624 -26.32 -12.15 22.99
C ILE A 624 -24.87 -11.72 23.25
N GLU A 625 -23.92 -12.65 23.28
CA GLU A 625 -22.48 -12.34 23.44
C GLU A 625 -21.94 -11.47 22.30
N ILE A 626 -22.22 -11.80 21.04
CA ILE A 626 -21.84 -11.00 19.87
C ILE A 626 -22.43 -9.58 19.96
N ARG A 627 -23.73 -9.45 20.26
CA ARG A 627 -24.38 -8.13 20.40
C ARG A 627 -23.80 -7.31 21.56
N GLN A 628 -23.43 -7.95 22.67
CA GLN A 628 -22.72 -7.29 23.77
C GLN A 628 -21.32 -6.83 23.36
N GLY A 629 -20.58 -7.63 22.60
CA GLY A 629 -19.25 -7.26 22.08
C GLY A 629 -19.32 -6.10 21.08
N GLN A 630 -20.24 -6.16 20.12
CA GLN A 630 -20.48 -5.07 19.17
C GLN A 630 -20.89 -3.77 19.89
N PHE A 631 -21.70 -3.86 20.94
CA PHE A 631 -22.05 -2.70 21.78
C PHE A 631 -20.85 -2.16 22.57
N ILE A 632 -20.02 -3.02 23.16
CA ILE A 632 -18.79 -2.64 23.86
C ILE A 632 -17.81 -1.96 22.91
N LEU A 633 -17.55 -2.55 21.74
CA LEU A 633 -16.65 -2.00 20.73
C LEU A 633 -17.15 -0.64 20.21
N LYS A 634 -18.46 -0.52 19.94
CA LYS A 634 -19.10 0.76 19.59
C LYS A 634 -18.89 1.80 20.69
N LYS A 635 -19.06 1.44 21.97
CA LYS A 635 -18.85 2.35 23.09
C LYS A 635 -17.39 2.79 23.23
N LEU A 636 -16.41 1.91 23.01
CA LEU A 636 -14.98 2.26 23.05
C LEU A 636 -14.57 3.15 21.86
N LYS A 637 -15.14 2.93 20.66
CA LYS A 637 -15.05 3.86 19.52
C LYS A 637 -15.68 5.23 19.83
N GLU A 638 -16.84 5.26 20.49
CA GLU A 638 -17.51 6.51 20.90
C GLU A 638 -16.70 7.34 21.90
N HIS A 639 -15.96 6.69 22.82
CA HIS A 639 -15.04 7.33 23.78
C HIS A 639 -13.68 7.70 23.16
N CYS A 640 -13.47 7.49 21.86
CA CYS A 640 -12.21 7.71 21.16
C CYS A 640 -11.00 6.93 21.71
N LEU A 641 -11.24 5.79 22.40
CA LEU A 641 -10.20 4.91 22.92
C LEU A 641 -9.71 3.87 21.89
N PHE A 642 -10.46 3.69 20.80
CA PHE A 642 -10.01 3.02 19.58
C PHE A 642 -10.28 3.94 18.38
N GLU A 643 -9.34 4.01 17.46
CA GLU A 643 -9.55 4.62 16.14
C GLU A 643 -10.23 3.60 15.22
N THR A 644 -11.25 4.03 14.46
CA THR A 644 -11.84 3.18 13.41
C THR A 644 -10.89 3.10 12.22
N VAL A 645 -10.55 1.87 11.83
CA VAL A 645 -9.84 1.60 10.57
C VAL A 645 -10.85 1.07 9.57
N ASP A 646 -11.05 1.78 8.46
CA ASP A 646 -11.68 1.18 7.28
C ASP A 646 -10.70 0.18 6.68
N TYR A 647 -11.02 -1.12 6.82
CA TYR A 647 -10.26 -2.19 6.17
C TYR A 647 -10.59 -2.21 4.67
N TYR A 648 -10.04 -1.22 3.96
CA TYR A 648 -9.71 -1.32 2.55
C TYR A 648 -8.57 -2.32 2.40
N GLY A 649 -8.88 -3.60 2.56
CA GLY A 649 -8.08 -4.61 1.90
C GLY A 649 -8.04 -4.27 0.41
N LEU A 650 -6.89 -4.49 -0.23
CA LEU A 650 -6.84 -4.70 -1.69
C LEU A 650 -7.84 -5.78 -2.14
N LEU A 651 -8.32 -6.57 -1.18
CA LEU A 651 -9.29 -7.64 -1.27
C LEU A 651 -10.53 -7.41 -0.36
N SER A 652 -11.13 -6.20 -0.33
CA SER A 652 -12.49 -6.01 0.24
C SER A 652 -13.20 -4.72 -0.22
N LYS A 653 -14.28 -4.84 -1.01
CA LYS A 653 -15.20 -3.73 -1.35
C LYS A 653 -16.28 -3.47 -0.27
N MET A 654 -16.56 -4.44 0.59
CA MET A 654 -17.23 -4.18 1.86
C MET A 654 -16.21 -3.60 2.84
N SER A 655 -16.51 -2.45 3.46
CA SER A 655 -15.78 -2.05 4.67
C SER A 655 -16.22 -2.96 5.81
N THR A 656 -15.42 -4.00 6.07
CA THR A 656 -15.43 -4.65 7.37
C THR A 656 -14.70 -3.71 8.32
N GLY A 657 -15.44 -2.99 9.17
CA GLY A 657 -14.82 -2.09 10.14
C GLY A 657 -13.78 -2.80 11.01
N GLY A 658 -12.68 -2.12 11.26
CA GLY A 658 -11.66 -2.52 12.22
C GLY A 658 -11.39 -1.43 13.26
N VAL A 659 -10.43 -1.73 14.14
CA VAL A 659 -9.87 -0.81 15.13
C VAL A 659 -8.35 -0.86 15.14
N LYS A 660 -7.73 0.26 15.53
CA LYS A 660 -6.38 0.28 16.12
C LYS A 660 -6.38 1.12 17.39
N MET A 661 -5.39 0.93 18.26
CA MET A 661 -5.09 1.89 19.33
C MET A 661 -4.11 2.94 18.82
N HIS A 662 -4.24 4.17 19.30
CA HIS A 662 -3.18 5.18 19.21
C HIS A 662 -2.09 4.84 20.24
N ASP A 663 -0.82 5.03 19.89
CA ASP A 663 0.35 4.58 20.68
C ASP A 663 0.28 5.05 22.14
N LEU A 664 0.12 6.35 22.41
CA LEU A 664 -0.06 6.89 23.77
C LEU A 664 -1.27 6.30 24.55
N ILE A 665 -2.34 5.88 23.88
CA ILE A 665 -3.50 5.20 24.52
C ILE A 665 -3.14 3.75 24.86
N ARG A 666 -2.38 3.07 23.99
CA ARG A 666 -1.80 1.75 24.26
C ARG A 666 -0.79 1.82 25.40
N ASP A 667 0.09 2.83 25.45
CA ASP A 667 1.08 3.01 26.51
C ASP A 667 0.41 3.29 27.86
N MET A 668 -0.67 4.07 27.88
CA MET A 668 -1.53 4.21 29.05
C MET A 668 -2.11 2.85 29.48
N ALA A 669 -2.65 2.06 28.55
CA ALA A 669 -3.17 0.72 28.84
C ALA A 669 -2.09 -0.26 29.34
N LEU A 670 -0.85 -0.15 28.84
CA LEU A 670 0.31 -0.93 29.29
C LEU A 670 0.78 -0.50 30.69
N ARG A 671 0.86 0.81 30.98
CA ARG A 671 1.10 1.34 32.34
C ARG A 671 0.05 0.79 33.32
N LEU A 672 -1.23 0.80 32.95
CA LEU A 672 -2.36 0.25 33.73
C LEU A 672 -2.33 -1.28 33.93
N THR A 673 -1.71 -2.04 33.03
CA THR A 673 -1.69 -3.53 33.08
C THR A 673 -0.34 -4.14 33.46
N SER A 674 0.67 -3.31 33.71
CA SER A 674 2.09 -3.61 33.96
C SER A 674 2.45 -4.69 35.00
N LYS A 675 1.47 -5.26 35.72
CA LYS A 675 1.66 -6.39 36.66
C LYS A 675 1.09 -7.72 36.18
N SER A 676 0.07 -7.70 35.30
CA SER A 676 -0.63 -8.90 34.82
C SER A 676 -0.54 -9.10 33.31
N PHE A 677 0.03 -8.14 32.56
CA PHE A 677 0.30 -8.24 31.13
C PHE A 677 1.82 -8.15 30.86
N MET A 678 2.33 -9.00 29.97
CA MET A 678 3.69 -8.92 29.43
C MET A 678 3.63 -8.74 27.91
N VAL A 679 3.71 -7.49 27.45
CA VAL A 679 3.62 -7.15 26.02
C VAL A 679 4.98 -6.66 25.54
N GLN A 680 5.53 -7.40 24.57
CA GLN A 680 6.74 -7.06 23.82
C GLN A 680 6.50 -7.36 22.32
N ALA A 681 5.30 -7.04 21.83
CA ALA A 681 4.92 -7.22 20.44
C ALA A 681 5.61 -6.17 19.54
N GLY A 682 6.17 -6.61 18.41
CA GLY A 682 6.78 -5.73 17.40
C GLY A 682 8.17 -5.16 17.73
N VAL A 683 8.73 -5.42 18.92
CA VAL A 683 9.98 -4.79 19.39
C VAL A 683 11.28 -5.45 18.87
N LEU A 684 11.17 -6.34 17.88
CA LEU A 684 12.27 -7.06 17.22
C LEU A 684 13.06 -8.02 18.13
N LEU A 685 12.39 -8.68 19.09
CA LEU A 685 13.00 -9.72 19.93
C LEU A 685 13.57 -10.87 19.10
N THR A 686 14.76 -11.35 19.45
CA THR A 686 15.36 -12.59 18.93
C THR A 686 15.12 -13.81 19.81
N SER A 687 14.69 -13.60 21.05
CA SER A 687 14.44 -14.60 22.10
C SER A 687 13.41 -14.05 23.10
N LEU A 688 12.73 -14.93 23.84
CA LEU A 688 11.81 -14.54 24.91
C LEU A 688 12.55 -14.04 26.17
N PRO A 689 11.86 -13.32 27.09
CA PRO A 689 12.35 -13.01 28.44
C PRO A 689 12.73 -14.26 29.25
N ASN A 690 13.65 -14.09 30.20
CA ASN A 690 14.14 -15.16 31.06
C ASN A 690 13.04 -15.61 32.04
N GLU A 691 13.05 -16.88 32.45
CA GLU A 691 12.04 -17.48 33.34
C GLU A 691 11.67 -16.64 34.59
N PRO A 692 12.59 -15.94 35.30
CA PRO A 692 12.22 -15.12 36.45
C PRO A 692 11.36 -13.89 36.13
N GLU A 693 11.28 -13.47 34.86
CA GLU A 693 10.45 -12.35 34.40
C GLU A 693 8.97 -12.80 34.24
N TRP A 694 8.73 -14.11 34.12
CA TRP A 694 7.41 -14.73 33.95
C TRP A 694 6.75 -15.03 35.31
N GLY A 695 6.21 -13.98 35.94
CA GLY A 695 5.56 -14.08 37.26
C GLY A 695 4.30 -14.96 37.32
N GLU A 696 3.98 -15.48 38.51
CA GLU A 696 2.79 -16.34 38.69
C GLU A 696 1.46 -15.59 38.46
N ASP A 697 1.42 -14.28 38.71
CA ASP A 697 0.26 -13.38 38.52
C ASP A 697 0.02 -12.96 37.05
N LEU A 698 0.83 -13.44 36.10
CA LEU A 698 0.73 -13.07 34.69
C LEU A 698 -0.55 -13.64 34.04
N GLU A 699 -1.49 -12.78 33.69
CA GLU A 699 -2.74 -13.14 33.01
C GLU A 699 -2.59 -13.26 31.50
N ARG A 700 -1.79 -12.40 30.84
CA ARG A 700 -1.70 -12.32 29.37
C ARG A 700 -0.29 -11.97 28.91
N ALA A 701 0.14 -12.54 27.79
CA ALA A 701 1.44 -12.23 27.21
C ALA A 701 1.37 -12.14 25.67
N SER A 702 2.19 -11.26 25.09
CA SER A 702 2.24 -11.05 23.64
C SER A 702 3.66 -10.74 23.17
N PHE A 703 4.17 -11.60 22.29
CA PHE A 703 5.46 -11.48 21.62
C PHE A 703 5.28 -11.62 20.09
N MET A 704 4.11 -11.27 19.57
CA MET A 704 3.81 -11.31 18.15
C MET A 704 4.68 -10.31 17.35
N CYS A 705 4.85 -10.56 16.05
CA CYS A 705 5.58 -9.69 15.12
C CYS A 705 7.07 -9.47 15.50
N ASN A 706 7.74 -10.48 16.06
CA ASN A 706 9.16 -10.46 16.41
C ASN A 706 9.99 -11.37 15.48
N VAL A 707 11.29 -11.52 15.77
CA VAL A 707 12.25 -12.34 15.01
C VAL A 707 12.80 -13.51 15.85
N ILE A 708 11.96 -14.05 16.74
CA ILE A 708 12.27 -15.19 17.61
C ILE A 708 12.51 -16.43 16.75
N LYS A 709 13.57 -17.19 17.05
CA LYS A 709 13.99 -18.38 16.28
C LYS A 709 13.66 -19.71 16.96
N GLU A 710 13.72 -19.72 18.29
CA GLU A 710 13.55 -20.88 19.15
C GLU A 710 12.97 -20.43 20.49
N ILE A 711 12.19 -21.31 21.11
CA ILE A 711 11.65 -21.13 22.47
C ILE A 711 12.11 -22.32 23.30
N SER A 712 12.92 -22.06 24.32
CA SER A 712 13.68 -23.06 25.09
C SER A 712 13.57 -22.92 26.62
N ILE A 713 12.62 -22.11 27.09
CA ILE A 713 12.35 -21.81 28.51
C ILE A 713 11.13 -22.60 29.03
N SER A 714 11.06 -22.82 30.35
CA SER A 714 9.88 -23.37 31.06
C SER A 714 9.33 -22.37 32.09
N PRO A 715 8.66 -21.29 31.65
CA PRO A 715 8.10 -20.28 32.55
C PRO A 715 6.90 -20.82 33.35
N ARG A 716 6.74 -20.38 34.60
CA ARG A 716 5.70 -20.87 35.52
C ARG A 716 4.58 -19.86 35.71
N CYS A 717 3.73 -19.71 34.69
CA CYS A 717 2.56 -18.82 34.72
C CYS A 717 1.22 -19.59 34.78
N PRO A 718 0.80 -20.09 35.95
CA PRO A 718 -0.44 -20.85 36.10
C PRO A 718 -1.69 -20.05 35.73
N ASN A 719 -1.66 -18.71 35.88
CA ASN A 719 -2.77 -17.82 35.59
C ASN A 719 -2.83 -17.34 34.12
N LEU A 720 -1.87 -17.71 33.27
CA LEU A 720 -1.79 -17.23 31.89
C LEU A 720 -3.01 -17.70 31.09
N SER A 721 -3.76 -16.76 30.54
CA SER A 721 -5.05 -16.95 29.87
C SER A 721 -5.01 -16.63 28.37
N THR A 722 -4.08 -15.77 27.95
CA THR A 722 -3.86 -15.38 26.54
C THR A 722 -2.36 -15.37 26.24
N LEU A 723 -1.94 -16.04 25.16
CA LEU A 723 -0.55 -16.02 24.68
C LEU A 723 -0.51 -15.81 23.16
N PHE A 724 0.04 -14.67 22.73
CA PHE A 724 0.27 -14.36 21.32
C PHE A 724 1.75 -14.53 20.95
N LEU A 725 2.02 -15.38 19.97
CA LEU A 725 3.34 -15.72 19.43
C LEU A 725 3.38 -15.67 17.89
N SER A 726 2.34 -15.13 17.25
CA SER A 726 2.18 -15.09 15.80
C SER A 726 3.16 -14.15 15.09
N GLN A 727 3.32 -14.36 13.78
CA GLN A 727 4.18 -13.59 12.89
C GLN A 727 5.68 -13.57 13.31
N ASN A 728 6.12 -14.61 14.03
CA ASN A 728 7.53 -14.93 14.23
C ASN A 728 8.00 -15.84 13.09
N TYR A 729 8.13 -15.30 11.88
CA TYR A 729 8.46 -16.02 10.63
C TYR A 729 9.80 -16.79 10.66
N GLU A 730 10.64 -16.55 11.68
CA GLU A 730 11.91 -17.24 11.92
C GLU A 730 11.81 -18.42 12.91
N LEU A 731 10.70 -18.55 13.65
CA LEU A 731 10.49 -19.52 14.73
C LEU A 731 10.36 -20.94 14.17
N LYS A 732 11.25 -21.84 14.61
CA LYS A 732 11.33 -23.24 14.16
C LYS A 732 10.84 -24.22 15.21
N ASP A 733 11.31 -24.03 16.44
CA ASP A 733 11.26 -25.03 17.50
C ASP A 733 10.74 -24.41 18.80
N ILE A 734 9.83 -25.12 19.47
CA ILE A 734 9.29 -24.79 20.79
C ILE A 734 9.48 -26.01 21.69
N THR A 735 10.22 -25.89 22.79
CA THR A 735 10.46 -27.00 23.72
C THR A 735 9.20 -27.47 24.41
N HIS A 736 9.14 -28.77 24.69
CA HIS A 736 8.02 -29.39 25.40
C HIS A 736 7.67 -28.66 26.70
N ASP A 737 8.68 -28.29 27.49
CA ASP A 737 8.52 -27.76 28.83
C ASP A 737 7.91 -26.33 28.88
N PHE A 738 7.75 -25.65 27.73
CA PHE A 738 7.24 -24.28 27.65
C PHE A 738 5.76 -24.17 28.08
N PHE A 739 4.88 -25.04 27.58
CA PHE A 739 3.44 -24.97 27.86
C PHE A 739 3.01 -25.70 29.14
N VAL A 740 3.87 -26.54 29.74
CA VAL A 740 3.53 -27.46 30.84
C VAL A 740 2.91 -26.77 32.07
N ASN A 741 3.32 -25.54 32.35
CA ASN A 741 2.86 -24.77 33.51
C ASN A 741 1.75 -23.73 33.18
N MET A 742 1.21 -23.73 31.96
CA MET A 742 0.22 -22.73 31.47
C MET A 742 -1.23 -23.24 31.52
N GLN A 743 -1.63 -23.87 32.62
CA GLN A 743 -2.89 -24.66 32.69
C GLN A 743 -4.19 -23.86 32.50
N CYS A 744 -4.18 -22.54 32.71
CA CYS A 744 -5.34 -21.65 32.47
C CYS A 744 -5.43 -21.11 31.03
N LEU A 745 -4.52 -21.47 30.11
CA LEU A 745 -4.43 -20.85 28.79
C LEU A 745 -5.70 -21.12 27.96
N MET A 746 -6.41 -20.05 27.60
CA MET A 746 -7.65 -20.09 26.81
C MET A 746 -7.43 -19.75 25.33
N VAL A 747 -6.43 -18.94 25.02
CA VAL A 747 -6.08 -18.55 23.64
C VAL A 747 -4.59 -18.72 23.43
N LEU A 748 -4.24 -19.50 22.40
CA LEU A 748 -2.88 -19.65 21.88
C LEU A 748 -2.89 -19.25 20.40
N ASP A 749 -2.24 -18.13 20.07
CA ASP A 749 -2.04 -17.68 18.70
C ASP A 749 -0.58 -17.92 18.26
N LEU A 750 -0.42 -18.76 17.25
CA LEU A 750 0.84 -19.11 16.60
C LEU A 750 0.78 -18.85 15.07
N ASN A 751 -0.21 -18.09 14.59
CA ASN A 751 -0.41 -17.79 13.17
C ASN A 751 0.87 -17.29 12.46
N ARG A 752 1.08 -17.71 11.20
CA ARG A 752 2.21 -17.30 10.34
C ARG A 752 3.61 -17.52 10.93
N ASN A 753 3.77 -18.58 11.71
CA ASN A 753 5.08 -19.06 12.15
C ASN A 753 5.60 -20.09 11.12
N ASP A 754 5.91 -19.59 9.92
CA ASP A 754 6.21 -20.34 8.68
C ASP A 754 7.27 -21.46 8.80
N ARG A 755 8.08 -21.47 9.85
CA ARG A 755 9.18 -22.42 10.04
C ARG A 755 8.95 -23.48 11.11
N ILE A 756 7.83 -23.42 11.84
CA ILE A 756 7.43 -24.48 12.75
C ILE A 756 7.02 -25.71 11.94
N ASN A 757 7.78 -26.81 12.08
CA ASN A 757 7.48 -28.08 11.41
C ASN A 757 6.62 -29.01 12.30
N LEU A 758 6.82 -28.92 13.62
CA LEU A 758 6.15 -29.71 14.65
C LEU A 758 5.83 -28.81 15.86
N LEU A 759 4.70 -29.09 16.53
CA LEU A 759 4.35 -28.48 17.81
C LEU A 759 4.63 -29.46 18.96
N PRO A 760 4.97 -28.97 20.16
CA PRO A 760 5.22 -29.82 21.32
C PRO A 760 3.94 -30.46 21.88
N ASP A 761 4.03 -31.73 22.30
CA ASP A 761 2.91 -32.51 22.85
C ASP A 761 2.24 -31.89 24.09
N SER A 762 2.93 -30.99 24.81
CA SER A 762 2.37 -30.27 25.96
C SER A 762 1.20 -29.35 25.61
N ILE A 763 1.00 -28.99 24.33
CA ILE A 763 -0.23 -28.33 23.86
C ILE A 763 -1.47 -29.21 24.13
N SER A 764 -1.35 -30.53 24.08
CA SER A 764 -2.44 -31.45 24.41
C SER A 764 -2.91 -31.36 25.86
N ASP A 765 -2.07 -30.87 26.79
CA ASP A 765 -2.40 -30.74 28.21
C ASP A 765 -3.03 -29.39 28.60
N LEU A 766 -3.20 -28.48 27.63
CA LEU A 766 -3.86 -27.18 27.80
C LEU A 766 -5.40 -27.32 27.87
N VAL A 767 -5.92 -28.10 28.83
CA VAL A 767 -7.35 -28.48 28.91
C VAL A 767 -8.36 -27.33 28.97
N ASN A 768 -7.92 -26.10 29.28
CA ASN A 768 -8.75 -24.89 29.26
C ASN A 768 -8.76 -24.16 27.90
N LEU A 769 -8.01 -24.64 26.90
CA LEU A 769 -7.85 -23.98 25.61
C LEU A 769 -9.17 -23.93 24.83
N ARG A 770 -9.47 -22.74 24.31
CA ARG A 770 -10.71 -22.41 23.59
C ARG A 770 -10.45 -21.96 22.16
N ALA A 771 -9.28 -21.40 21.89
CA ALA A 771 -8.84 -21.10 20.54
C ALA A 771 -7.37 -21.49 20.33
N LEU A 772 -7.13 -22.22 19.23
CA LEU A 772 -5.82 -22.58 18.73
C LEU A 772 -5.72 -22.07 17.29
N HIS A 773 -4.91 -21.04 17.08
CA HIS A 773 -4.71 -20.43 15.77
C HIS A 773 -3.30 -20.77 15.24
N LEU A 774 -3.27 -21.43 14.09
CA LEU A 774 -2.09 -21.93 13.38
C LEU A 774 -2.17 -21.60 11.88
N SER A 775 -3.05 -20.67 11.49
CA SER A 775 -3.26 -20.21 10.12
C SER A 775 -1.95 -19.73 9.50
N GLY A 776 -1.62 -20.28 8.33
CA GLY A 776 -0.39 -19.93 7.62
C GLY A 776 0.90 -20.47 8.25
N CYS A 777 0.86 -21.43 9.19
CA CYS A 777 2.07 -22.16 9.58
C CYS A 777 2.48 -23.12 8.45
N THR A 778 3.02 -22.57 7.36
CA THR A 778 3.10 -23.27 6.06
C THR A 778 3.86 -24.59 6.07
N ARG A 779 4.82 -24.78 6.98
CA ARG A 779 5.59 -26.04 7.14
C ARG A 779 5.07 -26.99 8.22
N LEU A 780 4.02 -26.63 8.95
CA LEU A 780 3.48 -27.47 10.00
C LEU A 780 2.89 -28.75 9.39
N GLU A 781 3.52 -29.90 9.64
CA GLU A 781 3.08 -31.19 9.09
C GLU A 781 2.05 -31.89 9.99
N LYS A 782 2.10 -31.62 11.31
CA LYS A 782 1.30 -32.32 12.33
C LYS A 782 0.96 -31.43 13.53
N VAL A 783 -0.19 -31.69 14.13
CA VAL A 783 -0.62 -31.14 15.43
C VAL A 783 -0.73 -32.29 16.44
N PRO A 784 -0.31 -32.12 17.70
CA PRO A 784 -0.54 -33.06 18.79
C PRO A 784 -2.02 -33.45 18.98
N SER A 785 -2.26 -34.52 19.75
CA SER A 785 -3.62 -35.03 19.99
C SER A 785 -4.50 -33.99 20.69
N LEU A 786 -5.63 -33.66 20.07
CA LEU A 786 -6.60 -32.68 20.57
C LEU A 786 -7.64 -33.33 21.51
N ALA A 787 -7.56 -34.65 21.74
CA ALA A 787 -8.56 -35.43 22.48
C ALA A 787 -8.92 -34.90 23.88
N LYS A 788 -7.96 -34.25 24.57
CA LYS A 788 -8.17 -33.64 25.90
C LYS A 788 -8.79 -32.24 25.83
N LEU A 789 -8.70 -31.54 24.70
CA LEU A 789 -9.03 -30.12 24.54
C LEU A 789 -10.54 -29.90 24.31
N VAL A 790 -11.39 -30.57 25.08
CA VAL A 790 -12.85 -30.63 24.87
C VAL A 790 -13.56 -29.26 24.99
N LEU A 791 -12.89 -28.22 25.49
CA LEU A 791 -13.38 -26.85 25.55
C LEU A 791 -13.05 -26.00 24.31
N LEU A 792 -12.35 -26.57 23.31
CA LEU A 792 -11.95 -25.86 22.10
C LEU A 792 -13.17 -25.44 21.28
N ARG A 793 -13.22 -24.14 20.93
CA ARG A 793 -14.27 -23.48 20.13
C ARG A 793 -13.77 -23.05 18.75
N THR A 794 -12.49 -22.73 18.64
CA THR A 794 -11.85 -22.29 17.40
C THR A 794 -10.60 -23.14 17.13
N LEU A 795 -10.58 -23.82 15.98
CA LEU A 795 -9.42 -24.50 15.44
C LEU A 795 -9.18 -23.98 14.01
N GLU A 796 -8.10 -23.22 13.85
CA GLU A 796 -7.71 -22.69 12.54
C GLU A 796 -6.32 -23.20 12.18
N ILE A 797 -6.28 -24.14 11.23
CA ILE A 797 -5.06 -24.80 10.75
C ILE A 797 -4.93 -24.67 9.22
N ASP A 798 -5.51 -23.62 8.64
CA ASP A 798 -5.50 -23.38 7.20
C ASP A 798 -4.12 -22.97 6.67
N ARG A 799 -3.86 -23.27 5.40
CA ARG A 799 -2.59 -22.98 4.71
C ARG A 799 -1.37 -23.60 5.41
N THR A 800 -1.56 -24.75 6.06
CA THR A 800 -0.51 -25.59 6.65
C THR A 800 -0.17 -26.78 5.75
N SER A 801 0.95 -27.46 6.02
CA SER A 801 1.31 -28.72 5.35
C SER A 801 0.68 -29.96 6.02
N ILE A 802 -0.46 -29.81 6.71
CA ILE A 802 -1.11 -30.90 7.45
C ILE A 802 -1.77 -31.89 6.47
N GLU A 803 -1.30 -33.13 6.52
CA GLU A 803 -1.72 -34.22 5.61
C GLU A 803 -2.76 -35.18 6.21
N GLU A 804 -2.92 -35.19 7.54
CA GLU A 804 -3.92 -35.99 8.25
C GLU A 804 -4.58 -35.15 9.35
N LEU A 805 -5.87 -35.36 9.60
CA LEU A 805 -6.58 -34.61 10.66
C LEU A 805 -5.97 -34.93 12.04
N PRO A 806 -5.88 -33.94 12.96
CA PRO A 806 -5.34 -34.16 14.32
C PRO A 806 -6.10 -35.27 15.06
N GLU A 807 -5.35 -36.07 15.83
CA GLU A 807 -5.93 -37.16 16.63
C GLU A 807 -6.91 -36.60 17.67
N GLY A 808 -8.07 -37.23 17.84
CA GLY A 808 -9.08 -36.81 18.81
C GLY A 808 -9.87 -35.55 18.43
N ILE A 809 -9.72 -35.03 17.20
CA ILE A 809 -10.55 -33.94 16.67
C ILE A 809 -12.06 -34.21 16.83
N GLU A 810 -12.47 -35.48 16.81
CA GLU A 810 -13.84 -35.92 16.98
C GLU A 810 -14.40 -35.79 18.41
N MET A 811 -13.57 -35.42 19.38
CA MET A 811 -13.94 -35.09 20.77
C MET A 811 -14.33 -33.61 20.93
N LEU A 812 -14.02 -32.76 19.95
CA LEU A 812 -14.15 -31.30 20.03
C LEU A 812 -15.58 -30.82 19.73
N VAL A 813 -16.57 -31.41 20.40
CA VAL A 813 -18.01 -31.19 20.16
C VAL A 813 -18.47 -29.74 20.36
N ASN A 814 -17.68 -28.92 21.06
CA ASN A 814 -17.91 -27.50 21.30
C ASN A 814 -17.31 -26.57 20.22
N LEU A 815 -16.79 -27.11 19.11
CA LEU A 815 -16.27 -26.30 18.00
C LEU A 815 -17.36 -25.42 17.37
N ARG A 816 -17.00 -24.15 17.21
CA ARG A 816 -17.78 -23.07 16.58
C ARG A 816 -17.09 -22.57 15.30
N CYS A 817 -15.77 -22.65 15.22
CA CYS A 817 -15.01 -22.42 14.01
C CYS A 817 -14.04 -23.58 13.75
N LEU A 818 -14.14 -24.16 12.55
CA LEU A 818 -13.19 -25.13 12.01
C LEU A 818 -12.73 -24.60 10.63
N ASN A 819 -11.47 -24.18 10.55
CA ASN A 819 -10.85 -23.69 9.32
C ASN A 819 -9.72 -24.63 8.89
N LEU A 820 -9.97 -25.37 7.80
CA LEU A 820 -9.07 -26.33 7.17
C LEU A 820 -8.69 -25.88 5.74
N ASN A 821 -8.84 -24.58 5.43
CA ASN A 821 -8.70 -24.08 4.06
C ASN A 821 -7.31 -24.37 3.46
N SER A 822 -7.28 -24.89 2.25
CA SER A 822 -6.06 -25.13 1.46
C SER A 822 -5.03 -26.06 2.12
N ILE A 823 -5.47 -27.05 2.93
CA ILE A 823 -4.60 -28.16 3.41
C ILE A 823 -4.64 -29.37 2.46
N THR A 824 -3.55 -30.15 2.43
CA THR A 824 -3.36 -31.27 1.49
C THR A 824 -3.59 -32.64 2.11
N LEU A 825 -4.84 -32.95 2.48
CA LEU A 825 -5.19 -34.22 3.12
C LEU A 825 -4.88 -35.46 2.25
N ARG A 826 -4.13 -36.42 2.82
CA ARG A 826 -3.89 -37.76 2.24
C ARG A 826 -5.11 -38.67 2.35
N LYS A 827 -5.77 -38.66 3.52
CA LYS A 827 -6.95 -39.45 3.85
C LYS A 827 -8.22 -38.61 3.70
N ARG A 828 -9.36 -39.25 3.41
CA ARG A 828 -10.67 -38.59 3.41
C ARG A 828 -11.12 -38.25 4.83
N ILE A 829 -11.79 -37.11 5.02
CA ILE A 829 -12.49 -36.73 6.24
C ILE A 829 -13.50 -37.85 6.60
N PRO A 830 -13.45 -38.43 7.82
CA PRO A 830 -14.38 -39.51 8.19
C PRO A 830 -15.85 -39.08 8.12
N MET A 831 -16.65 -39.83 7.36
CA MET A 831 -18.09 -39.58 7.22
C MET A 831 -18.79 -39.65 8.59
N GLY A 832 -19.56 -38.61 8.91
CA GLY A 832 -20.21 -38.40 10.21
C GLY A 832 -19.39 -37.55 11.18
N LEU A 833 -18.12 -37.22 10.89
CA LEU A 833 -17.27 -36.40 11.77
C LEU A 833 -17.78 -34.97 11.88
N ILE A 834 -18.06 -34.31 10.74
CA ILE A 834 -18.49 -32.91 10.71
C ILE A 834 -19.79 -32.75 11.50
N SER A 835 -20.71 -33.71 11.37
CA SER A 835 -22.00 -33.71 12.06
C SER A 835 -21.94 -33.84 13.59
N LYS A 836 -20.77 -34.16 14.18
CA LYS A 836 -20.55 -34.12 15.63
C LYS A 836 -20.44 -32.69 16.18
N PHE A 837 -19.99 -31.74 15.36
CA PHE A 837 -19.74 -30.35 15.78
C PHE A 837 -21.03 -29.55 15.78
N SER A 838 -21.98 -29.90 16.65
CA SER A 838 -23.35 -29.35 16.59
C SER A 838 -23.46 -27.83 16.83
N GLU A 839 -22.47 -27.21 17.49
CA GLU A 839 -22.36 -25.75 17.65
C GLU A 839 -21.62 -25.04 16.50
N LEU A 840 -21.22 -25.75 15.44
CA LEU A 840 -20.34 -25.20 14.40
C LEU A 840 -21.01 -24.08 13.60
N GLN A 841 -20.38 -22.90 13.62
CA GLN A 841 -20.86 -21.66 13.02
C GLN A 841 -20.09 -21.27 11.76
N LYS A 842 -18.79 -21.56 11.71
CA LYS A 842 -17.88 -21.37 10.56
C LYS A 842 -17.23 -22.69 10.20
N LEU A 843 -17.50 -23.18 8.99
CA LEU A 843 -16.83 -24.32 8.37
C LEU A 843 -16.15 -23.86 7.08
N ASP A 844 -14.82 -23.89 7.05
CA ASP A 844 -14.05 -23.64 5.83
C ASP A 844 -13.24 -24.90 5.46
N LEU A 845 -13.66 -25.53 4.36
CA LEU A 845 -13.01 -26.66 3.68
C LEU A 845 -12.59 -26.27 2.24
N GLY A 846 -12.51 -24.98 1.94
CA GLY A 846 -12.10 -24.47 0.63
C GLY A 846 -10.67 -24.91 0.29
N GLY A 847 -10.37 -25.08 -1.00
CA GLY A 847 -9.04 -25.52 -1.45
C GLY A 847 -8.71 -26.99 -1.18
N ILE A 848 -9.41 -27.67 -0.27
CA ILE A 848 -9.32 -29.14 -0.13
C ILE A 848 -9.94 -29.78 -1.37
N HIS A 849 -9.25 -30.76 -1.97
CA HIS A 849 -9.77 -31.51 -3.11
C HIS A 849 -10.98 -32.36 -2.68
N ALA A 850 -12.09 -32.31 -3.43
CA ALA A 850 -13.39 -32.82 -2.97
C ALA A 850 -13.40 -34.33 -2.65
N ASP A 851 -12.55 -35.14 -3.31
CA ASP A 851 -12.40 -36.56 -2.99
C ASP A 851 -11.87 -36.83 -1.56
N LYS A 852 -11.22 -35.84 -0.94
CA LYS A 852 -10.79 -35.85 0.46
C LYS A 852 -11.86 -35.36 1.42
N VAL A 853 -12.86 -34.62 0.94
CA VAL A 853 -13.99 -34.17 1.78
C VAL A 853 -15.02 -35.28 1.90
N TYR A 854 -15.47 -35.85 0.78
CA TYR A 854 -16.46 -36.95 0.74
C TYR A 854 -16.24 -37.86 -0.49
N ALA A 855 -17.09 -38.85 -0.72
CA ALA A 855 -16.96 -39.75 -1.86
C ALA A 855 -17.74 -39.21 -3.08
N PHE A 856 -17.16 -39.34 -4.29
CA PHE A 856 -17.84 -38.96 -5.53
C PHE A 856 -19.22 -39.65 -5.64
N GLY A 857 -20.27 -38.87 -5.96
CA GLY A 857 -21.65 -39.34 -6.03
C GLY A 857 -22.29 -39.66 -4.67
N SER A 858 -21.62 -39.41 -3.54
CA SER A 858 -22.16 -39.61 -2.19
C SER A 858 -22.61 -38.31 -1.52
N GLY A 859 -22.66 -37.16 -2.22
CA GLY A 859 -22.88 -35.87 -1.59
C GLY A 859 -24.21 -35.72 -0.86
N ALA A 860 -25.20 -36.58 -1.12
CA ALA A 860 -26.38 -36.70 -0.26
C ALA A 860 -26.03 -36.98 1.22
N SER A 861 -25.04 -37.85 1.51
CA SER A 861 -24.61 -38.13 2.88
C SER A 861 -23.76 -37.01 3.49
N PHE A 862 -23.03 -36.24 2.67
CA PHE A 862 -22.32 -35.06 3.16
C PHE A 862 -23.25 -33.86 3.37
N ALA A 863 -24.26 -33.70 2.51
CA ALA A 863 -25.37 -32.78 2.71
C ALA A 863 -26.13 -33.13 4.00
N GLU A 864 -26.35 -34.40 4.31
CA GLU A 864 -26.87 -34.82 5.62
C GLU A 864 -26.00 -34.37 6.81
N GLU A 865 -24.67 -34.30 6.66
CA GLU A 865 -23.81 -33.73 7.71
C GLU A 865 -24.03 -32.23 7.89
N LEU A 866 -24.01 -31.46 6.81
CA LEU A 866 -24.30 -30.02 6.82
C LEU A 866 -25.72 -29.73 7.36
N LEU A 867 -26.70 -30.57 7.00
CA LEU A 867 -28.08 -30.49 7.47
C LEU A 867 -28.25 -30.85 8.95
N ARG A 868 -27.23 -31.41 9.62
CA ARG A 868 -27.24 -31.60 11.08
C ARG A 868 -26.70 -30.38 11.82
N LEU A 869 -25.74 -29.63 11.25
CA LEU A 869 -25.22 -28.37 11.81
C LEU A 869 -26.32 -27.30 11.91
N LYS A 870 -26.72 -26.88 13.11
CA LYS A 870 -27.86 -25.96 13.30
C LYS A 870 -27.46 -24.49 13.32
N GLU A 871 -26.29 -24.20 13.86
CA GLU A 871 -25.78 -22.83 14.07
C GLU A 871 -24.85 -22.37 12.93
N LEU A 872 -24.79 -23.10 11.81
CA LEU A 872 -23.90 -22.83 10.68
C LEU A 872 -24.34 -21.57 9.92
N GLU A 873 -23.54 -20.50 10.04
CA GLU A 873 -23.78 -19.22 9.36
C GLU A 873 -22.78 -18.99 8.22
N ASN A 874 -21.58 -19.56 8.32
CA ASN A 874 -20.46 -19.30 7.41
C ASN A 874 -19.91 -20.60 6.80
N LEU A 875 -19.90 -20.71 5.47
CA LEU A 875 -19.54 -21.95 4.75
C LEU A 875 -18.69 -21.69 3.49
N ASN A 876 -17.48 -22.25 3.44
CA ASN A 876 -16.64 -22.29 2.24
C ASN A 876 -16.32 -23.75 1.88
N ILE A 877 -16.78 -24.21 0.71
CA ILE A 877 -16.68 -25.61 0.28
C ILE A 877 -16.80 -25.78 -1.24
N SER A 878 -16.28 -26.91 -1.76
CA SER A 878 -16.54 -27.37 -3.13
C SER A 878 -17.44 -28.62 -3.12
N PHE A 879 -18.60 -28.54 -3.77
CA PHE A 879 -19.39 -29.69 -4.20
C PHE A 879 -18.86 -30.17 -5.55
N HIS A 880 -18.67 -31.49 -5.68
CA HIS A 880 -18.21 -32.10 -6.92
C HIS A 880 -19.30 -32.03 -7.99
N CYS A 881 -20.46 -32.66 -7.82
CA CYS A 881 -21.53 -32.64 -8.83
C CYS A 881 -22.85 -31.98 -8.36
N PHE A 882 -23.77 -31.76 -9.31
CA PHE A 882 -25.02 -31.05 -9.05
C PHE A 882 -25.99 -31.81 -8.15
N SER A 883 -25.95 -33.14 -8.14
CA SER A 883 -26.76 -33.98 -7.22
C SER A 883 -26.22 -33.93 -5.78
N ASP A 884 -24.90 -33.82 -5.60
CA ASP A 884 -24.29 -33.52 -4.29
C ASP A 884 -24.81 -32.18 -3.75
N TYR A 885 -24.80 -31.14 -4.59
CA TYR A 885 -25.25 -29.79 -4.24
C TYR A 885 -26.76 -29.71 -3.97
N ALA A 886 -27.60 -30.28 -4.85
CA ALA A 886 -29.06 -30.17 -4.77
C ALA A 886 -29.64 -30.66 -3.44
N SER A 887 -29.01 -31.70 -2.86
CA SER A 887 -29.34 -32.26 -1.54
C SER A 887 -29.22 -31.25 -0.38
N TYR A 888 -28.38 -30.22 -0.54
CA TYR A 888 -28.22 -29.12 0.43
C TYR A 888 -28.91 -27.83 -0.02
N GLY A 889 -28.77 -27.45 -1.30
CA GLY A 889 -29.30 -26.20 -1.88
C GLY A 889 -30.83 -26.08 -1.87
N GLY A 890 -31.56 -27.20 -1.83
CA GLY A 890 -33.02 -27.21 -1.66
C GLY A 890 -33.51 -27.02 -0.21
N SER A 891 -32.62 -26.79 0.76
CA SER A 891 -32.96 -26.82 2.18
C SER A 891 -33.21 -25.43 2.79
N ALA A 892 -34.07 -25.37 3.81
CA ALA A 892 -34.27 -24.15 4.61
C ALA A 892 -33.02 -23.67 5.37
N LYS A 893 -31.98 -24.52 5.49
CA LYS A 893 -30.69 -24.16 6.10
C LYS A 893 -29.75 -23.44 5.16
N PHE A 894 -29.83 -23.73 3.86
CA PHE A 894 -29.07 -23.05 2.82
C PHE A 894 -29.31 -21.53 2.88
N ASN A 895 -30.58 -21.14 2.94
CA ASN A 895 -31.04 -19.75 3.07
C ASN A 895 -30.69 -19.08 4.43
N GLY A 896 -30.07 -19.81 5.37
CA GLY A 896 -29.57 -19.27 6.63
C GLY A 896 -28.12 -18.78 6.59
N LEU A 897 -27.39 -19.05 5.51
CA LEU A 897 -25.98 -18.68 5.36
C LEU A 897 -25.80 -17.15 5.20
N LYS A 898 -24.90 -16.58 6.00
CA LYS A 898 -24.57 -15.14 6.00
C LYS A 898 -23.34 -14.84 5.14
N CYS A 899 -22.28 -15.64 5.28
CA CYS A 899 -21.04 -15.51 4.54
C CYS A 899 -20.65 -16.84 3.88
N PHE A 900 -20.61 -16.92 2.55
CA PHE A 900 -20.34 -18.18 1.86
C PHE A 900 -19.48 -18.06 0.60
N ARG A 901 -18.76 -19.14 0.30
CA ARG A 901 -18.06 -19.37 -0.98
C ARG A 901 -18.32 -20.80 -1.40
N LEU A 902 -19.22 -20.99 -2.36
CA LEU A 902 -19.69 -22.31 -2.79
C LEU A 902 -19.26 -22.55 -4.23
N LYS A 903 -18.38 -23.54 -4.43
CA LYS A 903 -18.06 -24.07 -5.76
C LYS A 903 -18.92 -25.31 -6.03
N ILE A 904 -19.47 -25.43 -7.23
CA ILE A 904 -20.22 -26.59 -7.70
C ILE A 904 -19.65 -26.97 -9.06
N GLY A 905 -19.09 -28.18 -9.22
CA GLY A 905 -18.63 -28.67 -10.52
C GLY A 905 -17.13 -28.82 -10.71
N GLU A 906 -16.72 -29.03 -11.96
CA GLU A 906 -15.32 -29.27 -12.34
C GLU A 906 -14.47 -27.99 -12.28
N SER A 907 -13.35 -28.05 -11.55
CA SER A 907 -12.20 -27.12 -11.66
C SER A 907 -12.52 -25.62 -11.82
N VAL A 908 -13.33 -25.04 -10.93
CA VAL A 908 -13.50 -23.58 -10.86
C VAL A 908 -12.19 -22.91 -10.42
N ILE A 909 -11.52 -22.21 -11.35
CA ILE A 909 -10.51 -21.20 -11.03
C ILE A 909 -11.24 -19.92 -10.60
N LEU A 910 -11.73 -19.91 -9.35
CA LEU A 910 -12.05 -18.64 -8.70
C LEU A 910 -10.76 -17.82 -8.68
N SER A 911 -10.87 -16.54 -8.94
CA SER A 911 -9.75 -15.65 -8.74
C SER A 911 -9.38 -15.66 -7.24
N PRO A 912 -8.09 -15.53 -6.88
CA PRO A 912 -7.67 -15.29 -5.49
C PRO A 912 -8.28 -14.02 -4.85
N PHE A 913 -9.10 -13.27 -5.61
CA PHE A 913 -9.62 -11.94 -5.34
C PHE A 913 -11.16 -11.92 -5.24
N ASP A 914 -11.85 -13.08 -5.30
CA ASP A 914 -13.33 -13.15 -5.28
C ASP A 914 -13.87 -13.09 -3.84
N LEU A 915 -14.75 -12.13 -3.56
CA LEU A 915 -15.02 -11.62 -2.22
C LEU A 915 -16.51 -11.33 -1.98
N GLY A 916 -16.89 -11.30 -0.69
CA GLY A 916 -18.30 -11.30 -0.31
C GLY A 916 -18.90 -12.68 -0.49
N ASN A 917 -20.18 -12.74 -0.81
CA ASN A 917 -20.91 -13.98 -1.02
C ASN A 917 -20.79 -14.51 -2.45
N VAL A 918 -20.11 -15.64 -2.62
CA VAL A 918 -19.74 -16.19 -3.94
C VAL A 918 -20.43 -17.54 -4.19
N MET A 919 -21.13 -17.66 -5.31
CA MET A 919 -21.53 -18.94 -5.90
C MET A 919 -20.89 -19.12 -7.27
N SER A 920 -20.28 -20.28 -7.52
CA SER A 920 -19.74 -20.62 -8.84
C SER A 920 -20.15 -22.03 -9.26
N PHE A 921 -20.60 -22.15 -10.50
CA PHE A 921 -21.15 -23.36 -11.10
C PHE A 921 -20.45 -23.71 -12.41
N THR A 922 -19.90 -24.93 -12.54
CA THR A 922 -19.27 -25.41 -13.79
C THR A 922 -19.79 -26.79 -14.19
N THR A 923 -20.07 -27.00 -15.48
CA THR A 923 -20.42 -28.33 -16.01
C THR A 923 -19.20 -29.24 -16.16
N PHE A 924 -19.37 -30.55 -15.96
CA PHE A 924 -18.33 -31.54 -16.26
C PHE A 924 -18.02 -31.64 -17.75
N SER A 925 -16.74 -31.79 -18.06
CA SER A 925 -16.23 -31.90 -19.44
C SER A 925 -16.58 -33.22 -20.14
N SER A 926 -16.88 -34.28 -19.39
CA SER A 926 -16.99 -35.66 -19.89
C SER A 926 -18.40 -36.26 -19.93
N GLU A 927 -19.40 -35.65 -19.28
CA GLU A 927 -20.71 -36.28 -19.09
C GLU A 927 -21.84 -35.39 -19.62
N ASN A 928 -22.65 -35.95 -20.55
CA ASN A 928 -24.00 -35.48 -20.83
C ASN A 928 -24.94 -35.86 -19.66
N ASP A 929 -24.51 -35.56 -18.44
CA ASP A 929 -25.29 -35.84 -17.25
C ASP A 929 -26.52 -34.95 -17.27
N GLN A 930 -27.69 -35.56 -17.16
CA GLN A 930 -28.95 -34.85 -17.36
C GLN A 930 -29.18 -33.92 -16.17
N ILE A 931 -28.89 -32.64 -16.34
CA ILE A 931 -29.42 -31.56 -15.50
C ILE A 931 -30.94 -31.62 -15.66
N THR A 932 -31.58 -32.37 -14.77
CA THR A 932 -32.89 -33.02 -14.97
C THR A 932 -34.05 -32.06 -14.72
N GLN A 933 -34.06 -30.93 -15.43
CA GLN A 933 -35.08 -29.87 -15.34
C GLN A 933 -35.33 -29.34 -13.91
N ASN A 934 -34.39 -29.59 -12.99
CA ASN A 934 -34.48 -29.24 -11.59
C ASN A 934 -33.82 -27.89 -11.35
N ALA A 935 -34.61 -26.95 -10.82
CA ALA A 935 -34.22 -25.59 -10.49
C ALA A 935 -32.90 -25.53 -9.71
N ILE A 936 -31.84 -25.01 -10.34
CA ILE A 936 -30.62 -24.64 -9.64
C ILE A 936 -30.93 -23.41 -8.81
N SER A 937 -31.08 -23.60 -7.50
CA SER A 937 -31.26 -22.54 -6.52
C SER A 937 -29.98 -21.71 -6.37
N ILE A 938 -30.15 -20.40 -6.17
CA ILE A 938 -29.10 -19.43 -5.87
C ILE A 938 -29.54 -18.65 -4.63
N LEU A 939 -28.61 -18.29 -3.75
CA LEU A 939 -28.91 -17.52 -2.53
C LEU A 939 -29.19 -16.05 -2.84
N GLU A 940 -30.22 -15.46 -2.22
CA GLU A 940 -30.67 -14.08 -2.46
C GLU A 940 -29.63 -13.02 -2.04
N ASN A 941 -28.77 -13.37 -1.08
CA ASN A 941 -27.60 -12.61 -0.63
C ASN A 941 -26.29 -12.97 -1.36
N THR A 942 -26.35 -13.57 -2.56
CA THR A 942 -25.18 -13.76 -3.43
C THR A 942 -24.73 -12.42 -4.01
N GLU A 943 -23.44 -12.08 -3.89
CA GLU A 943 -22.84 -10.87 -4.45
C GLU A 943 -22.05 -11.15 -5.74
N ILE A 944 -21.45 -12.34 -5.86
CA ILE A 944 -20.72 -12.78 -7.06
C ILE A 944 -21.30 -14.12 -7.53
N LEU A 945 -21.71 -14.17 -8.79
CA LEU A 945 -22.17 -15.39 -9.46
C LEU A 945 -21.27 -15.71 -10.65
N GLU A 946 -20.81 -16.96 -10.75
CA GLU A 946 -20.08 -17.48 -11.90
C GLU A 946 -20.78 -18.73 -12.46
N VAL A 947 -20.87 -18.81 -13.80
CA VAL A 947 -21.49 -19.92 -14.54
C VAL A 947 -20.61 -20.28 -15.73
N SER A 948 -20.16 -21.54 -15.80
CA SER A 948 -19.21 -22.01 -16.82
C SER A 948 -19.61 -23.32 -17.51
N GLY A 949 -19.56 -23.36 -18.84
CA GLY A 949 -19.71 -24.57 -19.67
C GLY A 949 -21.14 -25.06 -19.94
N PHE A 950 -22.15 -24.42 -19.32
CA PHE A 950 -23.57 -24.75 -19.49
C PHE A 950 -24.04 -24.63 -20.95
N ASN A 951 -25.12 -25.34 -21.31
CA ASN A 951 -25.78 -25.09 -22.59
C ASN A 951 -26.48 -23.73 -22.55
N ASP A 952 -27.44 -23.56 -21.65
CA ASP A 952 -28.23 -22.34 -21.45
C ASP A 952 -28.33 -21.94 -19.96
N LEU A 953 -29.03 -20.84 -19.67
CA LEU A 953 -29.25 -20.34 -18.30
C LEU A 953 -30.64 -20.66 -17.72
N THR A 954 -31.48 -21.39 -18.46
CA THR A 954 -32.87 -21.70 -18.06
C THR A 954 -32.96 -22.63 -16.84
N SER A 955 -31.90 -23.40 -16.59
CA SER A 955 -31.77 -24.27 -15.41
C SER A 955 -31.62 -23.49 -14.09
N PHE A 956 -31.22 -22.21 -14.14
CA PHE A 956 -31.04 -21.36 -12.97
C PHE A 956 -32.36 -20.65 -12.59
N CYS A 957 -32.73 -20.75 -11.32
CA CYS A 957 -33.96 -20.18 -10.79
C CYS A 957 -33.72 -19.02 -9.81
N ASN A 958 -34.79 -18.30 -9.49
CA ASN A 958 -34.81 -17.15 -8.59
C ASN A 958 -33.92 -15.95 -8.98
N TRP A 959 -33.67 -15.73 -10.29
CA TRP A 959 -33.04 -14.49 -10.79
C TRP A 959 -33.72 -13.20 -10.27
N GLY A 960 -35.03 -13.26 -9.99
CA GLY A 960 -35.80 -12.17 -9.37
C GLY A 960 -35.54 -11.94 -7.88
N GLY A 961 -34.81 -12.82 -7.19
CA GLY A 961 -34.43 -12.69 -5.77
C GLY A 961 -33.02 -12.15 -5.53
N LEU A 962 -32.17 -12.07 -6.56
CA LEU A 962 -30.73 -11.76 -6.44
C LEU A 962 -30.43 -10.26 -6.25
N ILE A 963 -31.07 -9.63 -5.26
CA ILE A 963 -31.01 -8.18 -5.04
C ILE A 963 -29.64 -7.66 -4.58
N GLN A 964 -28.73 -8.54 -4.17
CA GLN A 964 -27.36 -8.20 -3.75
C GLN A 964 -26.29 -8.46 -4.81
N LEU A 965 -26.66 -9.04 -5.96
CA LEU A 965 -25.70 -9.43 -7.00
C LEU A 965 -24.97 -8.20 -7.57
N ARG A 966 -23.64 -8.20 -7.48
CA ARG A 966 -22.74 -7.14 -7.98
C ARG A 966 -21.96 -7.56 -9.21
N GLU A 967 -21.45 -8.77 -9.26
CA GLU A 967 -20.58 -9.21 -10.35
C GLU A 967 -21.06 -10.56 -10.89
N PHE A 968 -21.30 -10.65 -12.20
CA PHE A 968 -21.80 -11.85 -12.86
C PHE A 968 -20.90 -12.27 -14.02
N TYR A 969 -20.43 -13.51 -13.97
CA TYR A 969 -19.45 -14.10 -14.88
C TYR A 969 -20.08 -15.29 -15.63
N ILE A 970 -20.09 -15.24 -16.96
CA ILE A 970 -20.57 -16.31 -17.85
C ILE A 970 -19.41 -16.76 -18.75
N GLN A 971 -19.12 -18.06 -18.80
CA GLN A 971 -18.00 -18.59 -19.59
C GLN A 971 -18.37 -19.87 -20.35
N ARG A 972 -17.86 -20.04 -21.58
CA ARG A 972 -17.91 -21.31 -22.34
C ARG A 972 -19.32 -21.86 -22.60
N CYS A 973 -20.36 -21.04 -22.47
CA CYS A 973 -21.75 -21.49 -22.54
C CYS A 973 -22.23 -21.62 -23.99
N LYS A 974 -22.71 -22.81 -24.38
CA LYS A 974 -22.75 -23.23 -25.79
C LYS A 974 -24.00 -22.80 -26.56
N GLU A 975 -25.16 -22.81 -25.91
CA GLU A 975 -26.48 -22.63 -26.53
C GLU A 975 -27.14 -21.29 -26.19
N ILE A 976 -26.56 -20.47 -25.29
CA ILE A 976 -27.04 -19.11 -25.00
C ILE A 976 -27.02 -18.28 -26.30
N ASP A 977 -28.19 -17.84 -26.74
CA ASP A 977 -28.37 -16.93 -27.88
C ASP A 977 -28.34 -15.46 -27.45
N CYS A 978 -29.00 -15.15 -26.33
CA CYS A 978 -29.04 -13.85 -25.68
C CYS A 978 -28.93 -14.03 -24.15
N ILE A 979 -28.37 -13.08 -23.41
CA ILE A 979 -28.32 -13.21 -21.93
C ILE A 979 -29.61 -12.67 -21.30
N TRP A 980 -30.05 -11.46 -21.65
CA TRP A 980 -31.35 -10.91 -21.22
C TRP A 980 -32.25 -10.56 -22.40
N SER A 981 -33.39 -11.25 -22.51
CA SER A 981 -34.39 -11.04 -23.56
C SER A 981 -35.78 -10.72 -22.98
N TYR A 982 -36.45 -9.75 -23.59
CA TYR A 982 -37.86 -9.44 -23.33
C TYR A 982 -38.76 -10.43 -24.07
N LEU A 983 -39.52 -11.24 -23.34
CA LEU A 983 -40.56 -12.10 -23.91
C LEU A 983 -41.91 -11.37 -23.95
N GLU A 984 -42.30 -10.91 -25.13
CA GLU A 984 -43.63 -10.33 -25.35
C GLU A 984 -44.66 -11.47 -25.56
N CYS A 985 -45.26 -11.91 -24.46
CA CYS A 985 -46.12 -13.10 -24.43
C CYS A 985 -47.54 -12.86 -24.99
N GLU A 986 -47.66 -12.57 -26.29
CA GLU A 986 -48.93 -12.67 -27.03
C GLU A 986 -48.82 -13.55 -28.28
N LYS A 987 -49.51 -14.70 -28.21
CA LYS A 987 -49.90 -15.65 -29.28
C LYS A 987 -48.88 -16.77 -29.63
N GLU A 988 -49.47 -17.86 -30.07
CA GLU A 988 -48.85 -19.14 -30.39
C GLU A 988 -48.41 -19.21 -31.87
N GLU A 989 -47.83 -20.34 -32.27
CA GLU A 989 -47.56 -20.72 -33.68
C GLU A 989 -46.53 -19.88 -34.47
N SER A 990 -45.25 -19.94 -34.09
CA SER A 990 -44.27 -20.75 -34.85
C SER A 990 -42.83 -20.68 -34.30
N SER A 991 -42.18 -21.85 -34.19
CA SER A 991 -40.72 -22.04 -33.98
C SER A 991 -40.03 -21.08 -33.00
N SER A 992 -40.35 -21.17 -31.70
CA SER A 992 -39.58 -20.52 -30.64
C SER A 992 -38.30 -21.32 -30.31
N SER A 993 -37.14 -20.66 -30.38
CA SER A 993 -35.83 -21.25 -30.04
C SER A 993 -34.89 -20.29 -29.26
N GLY A 994 -35.45 -19.27 -28.61
CA GLY A 994 -34.66 -18.36 -27.75
C GLY A 994 -34.31 -19.03 -26.42
N THR A 995 -33.04 -19.02 -26.04
CA THR A 995 -32.46 -19.77 -24.90
C THR A 995 -32.00 -18.87 -23.76
N GLY A 996 -32.04 -17.55 -23.94
CA GLY A 996 -31.72 -16.56 -22.91
C GLY A 996 -32.64 -16.51 -21.69
N ILE A 997 -32.29 -15.68 -20.70
CA ILE A 997 -33.08 -15.50 -19.47
C ILE A 997 -34.36 -14.72 -19.81
N GLY A 998 -35.42 -15.45 -20.21
CA GLY A 998 -36.70 -14.89 -20.60
C GLY A 998 -37.41 -14.17 -19.45
N THR A 999 -37.49 -12.84 -19.50
CA THR A 999 -37.82 -12.01 -18.32
C THR A 999 -39.32 -11.89 -18.00
N ASN A 1000 -40.06 -12.98 -17.88
CA ASN A 1000 -41.45 -12.97 -17.39
C ASN A 1000 -41.58 -12.73 -15.87
N ALA A 1001 -40.47 -12.70 -15.12
CA ALA A 1001 -40.46 -12.51 -13.66
C ALA A 1001 -39.43 -11.50 -13.12
N ALA A 1002 -38.60 -10.87 -13.98
CA ALA A 1002 -37.41 -10.11 -13.55
C ALA A 1002 -37.62 -8.58 -13.49
N SER A 1003 -38.82 -8.10 -13.17
CA SER A 1003 -39.22 -6.69 -13.34
C SER A 1003 -38.76 -5.70 -12.26
N SER A 1004 -37.86 -6.09 -11.34
CA SER A 1004 -37.53 -5.24 -10.17
C SER A 1004 -36.12 -5.34 -9.55
N SER A 1005 -35.29 -6.36 -9.86
CA SER A 1005 -34.41 -6.91 -8.81
C SER A 1005 -32.88 -6.77 -8.92
N LEU A 1006 -32.22 -6.74 -10.08
CA LEU A 1006 -30.73 -6.74 -10.15
C LEU A 1006 -30.08 -5.35 -9.90
N ARG A 1007 -30.64 -4.57 -8.95
CA ARG A 1007 -30.30 -3.15 -8.72
C ARG A 1007 -28.86 -2.89 -8.27
N CYS A 1008 -28.12 -3.92 -7.87
CA CYS A 1008 -26.75 -3.82 -7.38
C CYS A 1008 -25.68 -4.24 -8.40
N LEU A 1009 -26.08 -4.68 -9.61
CA LEU A 1009 -25.15 -5.25 -10.59
C LEU A 1009 -24.17 -4.19 -11.13
N GLU A 1010 -22.89 -4.33 -10.78
CA GLU A 1010 -21.77 -3.44 -11.11
C GLU A 1010 -20.90 -3.98 -12.26
N ARG A 1011 -20.78 -5.30 -12.43
CA ARG A 1011 -19.97 -5.94 -13.50
C ARG A 1011 -20.69 -7.10 -14.17
N ILE A 1012 -20.55 -7.17 -15.49
CA ILE A 1012 -20.88 -8.35 -16.30
C ILE A 1012 -19.64 -8.74 -17.10
N TYR A 1013 -19.24 -10.01 -17.02
CA TYR A 1013 -18.18 -10.62 -17.84
C TYR A 1013 -18.74 -11.83 -18.59
N VAL A 1014 -18.50 -11.87 -19.90
CA VAL A 1014 -18.96 -12.94 -20.80
C VAL A 1014 -17.78 -13.44 -21.61
N SER A 1015 -17.57 -14.75 -21.69
CA SER A 1015 -16.44 -15.31 -22.43
C SER A 1015 -16.78 -16.60 -23.18
N ALA A 1016 -16.24 -16.79 -24.38
CA ALA A 1016 -16.27 -18.05 -25.12
C ALA A 1016 -17.69 -18.64 -25.33
N CYS A 1017 -18.70 -17.80 -25.58
CA CYS A 1017 -20.10 -18.22 -25.75
C CYS A 1017 -20.48 -18.25 -27.25
N PRO A 1018 -20.34 -19.39 -27.96
CA PRO A 1018 -20.31 -19.41 -29.42
C PRO A 1018 -21.64 -19.16 -30.13
N LYS A 1019 -22.81 -19.24 -29.45
CA LYS A 1019 -24.12 -18.93 -30.05
C LYS A 1019 -24.68 -17.55 -29.68
N LEU A 1020 -23.98 -16.80 -28.83
CA LEU A 1020 -24.42 -15.51 -28.33
C LEU A 1020 -24.47 -14.49 -29.47
N TYR A 1021 -25.66 -14.08 -29.92
CA TYR A 1021 -25.84 -13.03 -30.94
C TYR A 1021 -25.97 -11.63 -30.33
N THR A 1022 -26.44 -11.52 -29.09
CA THR A 1022 -26.49 -10.25 -28.34
C THR A 1022 -26.46 -10.45 -26.82
N VAL A 1023 -26.14 -9.41 -26.05
CA VAL A 1023 -26.19 -9.46 -24.57
C VAL A 1023 -27.55 -8.98 -24.05
N PHE A 1024 -28.12 -7.94 -24.66
CA PHE A 1024 -29.35 -7.28 -24.18
C PHE A 1024 -30.36 -7.03 -25.32
N ASN A 1025 -31.45 -7.81 -25.35
CA ASN A 1025 -32.52 -7.70 -26.35
C ASN A 1025 -33.84 -7.18 -25.73
N GLY A 1026 -34.38 -6.10 -26.28
CA GLY A 1026 -35.77 -5.64 -26.07
C GLY A 1026 -36.15 -5.16 -24.65
N ILE A 1027 -35.20 -5.02 -23.72
CA ILE A 1027 -35.48 -4.83 -22.29
C ILE A 1027 -36.20 -3.49 -22.00
N ARG A 1028 -37.53 -3.53 -21.85
CA ARG A 1028 -38.35 -2.34 -21.54
C ARG A 1028 -38.31 -1.89 -20.06
N ASN A 1029 -37.59 -2.57 -19.17
CA ASN A 1029 -37.57 -2.26 -17.73
C ASN A 1029 -36.29 -1.52 -17.30
N ILE A 1030 -36.50 -0.35 -16.72
CA ILE A 1030 -35.55 0.76 -16.65
C ILE A 1030 -34.52 0.61 -15.50
N GLY A 1031 -34.85 -0.13 -14.44
CA GLY A 1031 -34.06 -0.14 -13.20
C GLY A 1031 -32.95 -1.19 -13.10
N VAL A 1032 -32.86 -2.13 -14.06
CA VAL A 1032 -32.08 -3.38 -13.91
C VAL A 1032 -30.57 -3.16 -14.10
N LEU A 1033 -30.17 -2.22 -14.97
CA LEU A 1033 -28.77 -2.01 -15.36
C LEU A 1033 -28.19 -0.67 -14.88
N PHE A 1034 -28.93 0.09 -14.07
CA PHE A 1034 -28.55 1.45 -13.66
C PHE A 1034 -27.19 1.50 -12.94
N CYS A 1035 -26.86 0.49 -12.14
CA CYS A 1035 -25.62 0.41 -11.37
C CYS A 1035 -24.44 -0.23 -12.12
N LEU A 1036 -24.64 -0.68 -13.37
CA LEU A 1036 -23.60 -1.37 -14.15
C LEU A 1036 -22.45 -0.41 -14.45
N LYS A 1037 -21.22 -0.81 -14.13
CA LYS A 1037 -19.97 -0.03 -14.28
C LYS A 1037 -19.00 -0.63 -15.29
N LYS A 1038 -18.89 -1.96 -15.39
CA LYS A 1038 -18.01 -2.62 -16.37
C LYS A 1038 -18.74 -3.74 -17.13
N LEU A 1039 -18.55 -3.79 -18.44
CA LEU A 1039 -19.03 -4.83 -19.33
C LEU A 1039 -17.85 -5.40 -20.15
N GLU A 1040 -17.63 -6.70 -20.04
CA GLU A 1040 -16.51 -7.44 -20.65
C GLU A 1040 -17.04 -8.60 -21.50
N ILE A 1041 -16.67 -8.68 -22.78
CA ILE A 1041 -17.20 -9.70 -23.72
C ILE A 1041 -16.06 -10.23 -24.61
N TRP A 1042 -15.58 -11.44 -24.34
CA TRP A 1042 -14.41 -12.03 -25.02
C TRP A 1042 -14.76 -13.33 -25.78
N PHE A 1043 -14.17 -13.60 -26.94
CA PHE A 1043 -14.31 -14.89 -27.66
C PHE A 1043 -15.75 -15.29 -28.06
N CYS A 1044 -16.60 -14.32 -28.44
CA CYS A 1044 -18.00 -14.54 -28.82
C CYS A 1044 -18.22 -14.30 -30.33
N ASP A 1045 -17.93 -15.30 -31.17
CA ASP A 1045 -17.79 -15.13 -32.63
C ASP A 1045 -19.08 -15.00 -33.44
N ASN A 1046 -20.25 -15.27 -32.85
CA ASN A 1046 -21.56 -15.02 -33.47
C ASN A 1046 -22.27 -13.77 -32.93
N LEU A 1047 -21.63 -13.01 -32.03
CA LEU A 1047 -22.17 -11.78 -31.45
C LEU A 1047 -22.34 -10.74 -32.56
N GLU A 1048 -23.55 -10.37 -32.96
CA GLU A 1048 -23.77 -9.38 -34.04
C GLU A 1048 -23.83 -7.95 -33.49
N ASN A 1049 -24.41 -7.78 -32.29
CA ASN A 1049 -24.51 -6.53 -31.53
C ASN A 1049 -24.38 -6.82 -30.02
N VAL A 1050 -24.06 -5.81 -29.19
CA VAL A 1050 -24.07 -5.97 -27.72
C VAL A 1050 -25.42 -5.53 -27.13
N PHE A 1051 -25.99 -4.46 -27.68
CA PHE A 1051 -27.30 -3.92 -27.32
C PHE A 1051 -28.20 -3.93 -28.56
N SER A 1052 -29.38 -4.56 -28.50
CA SER A 1052 -30.27 -4.61 -29.67
C SER A 1052 -31.09 -3.34 -29.91
N SER A 1053 -31.07 -2.37 -28.98
CA SER A 1053 -31.71 -1.06 -29.16
C SER A 1053 -30.95 0.05 -28.44
N SER A 1054 -30.89 1.22 -29.09
CA SER A 1054 -30.33 2.48 -28.58
C SER A 1054 -30.93 2.92 -27.24
N ARG A 1055 -32.23 2.64 -27.03
CA ARG A 1055 -33.01 3.06 -25.85
C ARG A 1055 -32.44 2.53 -24.54
N LEU A 1056 -31.85 1.33 -24.57
CA LEU A 1056 -31.25 0.66 -23.40
C LEU A 1056 -30.10 1.48 -22.78
N LEU A 1057 -29.34 2.19 -23.61
CA LEU A 1057 -28.13 2.91 -23.21
C LEU A 1057 -28.43 4.15 -22.38
N GLN A 1058 -29.62 4.74 -22.54
CA GLN A 1058 -30.10 5.83 -21.69
C GLN A 1058 -30.27 5.40 -20.21
N HIS A 1059 -30.24 4.10 -19.92
CA HIS A 1059 -30.35 3.57 -18.55
C HIS A 1059 -29.00 3.15 -17.95
N LEU A 1060 -27.93 3.14 -18.74
CA LEU A 1060 -26.57 2.77 -18.31
C LEU A 1060 -25.78 3.96 -17.71
N GLN A 1061 -26.45 4.77 -16.90
CA GLN A 1061 -25.95 6.06 -16.41
C GLN A 1061 -24.70 5.97 -15.49
N ASN A 1062 -24.33 4.77 -15.03
CA ASN A 1062 -23.10 4.53 -14.25
C ASN A 1062 -22.06 3.66 -14.98
N LEU A 1063 -22.25 3.35 -16.26
CA LEU A 1063 -21.31 2.53 -17.02
C LEU A 1063 -20.01 3.31 -17.25
N GLU A 1064 -18.89 2.75 -16.78
CA GLU A 1064 -17.55 3.34 -16.86
C GLU A 1064 -16.67 2.69 -17.92
N GLU A 1065 -16.88 1.42 -18.24
CA GLU A 1065 -16.01 0.67 -19.15
C GLU A 1065 -16.76 -0.39 -19.96
N ILE A 1066 -16.51 -0.41 -21.28
CA ILE A 1066 -16.89 -1.50 -22.19
C ILE A 1066 -15.62 -2.05 -22.83
N GLU A 1067 -15.45 -3.37 -22.78
CA GLU A 1067 -14.29 -4.09 -23.29
C GLU A 1067 -14.72 -5.33 -24.09
N VAL A 1068 -14.48 -5.32 -25.40
CA VAL A 1068 -14.77 -6.43 -26.31
C VAL A 1068 -13.47 -6.94 -26.93
N GLN A 1069 -13.23 -8.26 -26.84
CA GLN A 1069 -12.01 -8.88 -27.38
C GLN A 1069 -12.31 -10.16 -28.16
N PHE A 1070 -11.66 -10.38 -29.32
CA PHE A 1070 -11.77 -11.61 -30.10
C PHE A 1070 -13.24 -12.02 -30.40
N CYS A 1071 -14.04 -11.09 -30.92
CA CYS A 1071 -15.45 -11.35 -31.25
C CYS A 1071 -15.64 -11.17 -32.75
N ASP A 1072 -15.39 -12.23 -33.54
CA ASP A 1072 -15.40 -12.15 -35.00
C ASP A 1072 -16.78 -11.81 -35.58
N GLY A 1073 -17.86 -11.94 -34.81
CA GLY A 1073 -19.23 -11.61 -35.18
C GLY A 1073 -19.51 -10.11 -35.29
N LEU A 1074 -18.94 -9.32 -34.37
CA LEU A 1074 -19.54 -8.04 -33.97
C LEU A 1074 -19.53 -7.04 -35.11
N GLY A 1075 -20.71 -6.77 -35.66
CA GLY A 1075 -20.90 -5.85 -36.78
C GLY A 1075 -20.97 -4.40 -36.31
N GLU A 1076 -21.74 -4.14 -35.26
CA GLU A 1076 -21.93 -2.83 -34.64
C GLU A 1076 -22.15 -3.04 -33.13
N LEU A 1077 -21.64 -2.15 -32.25
CA LEU A 1077 -21.84 -2.32 -30.81
C LEU A 1077 -23.34 -2.29 -30.43
N ILE A 1078 -24.12 -1.54 -31.20
CA ILE A 1078 -25.53 -1.22 -30.96
C ILE A 1078 -26.28 -1.55 -32.25
N GLY A 1079 -27.27 -2.44 -32.16
CA GLY A 1079 -28.20 -2.76 -33.24
C GLY A 1079 -29.31 -1.72 -33.37
N GLU A 1080 -29.91 -1.66 -34.56
CA GLU A 1080 -31.05 -0.79 -34.87
C GLU A 1080 -32.15 -1.66 -35.52
N ASP A 1081 -33.33 -1.71 -34.92
CA ASP A 1081 -34.49 -2.43 -35.46
C ASP A 1081 -34.95 -1.81 -36.79
N GLU A 1082 -35.43 -2.63 -37.73
CA GLU A 1082 -35.72 -2.15 -39.09
C GLU A 1082 -36.77 -1.02 -39.15
N GLU A 1083 -37.67 -0.93 -38.17
CA GLU A 1083 -38.68 0.13 -38.08
C GLU A 1083 -38.13 1.49 -37.57
N GLU A 1084 -37.06 1.53 -36.77
CA GLU A 1084 -36.50 2.79 -36.23
C GLU A 1084 -35.73 3.62 -37.27
N ASN A 1085 -35.30 2.99 -38.38
CA ASN A 1085 -34.57 3.57 -39.53
C ASN A 1085 -35.18 4.84 -40.16
N LYS A 1086 -36.39 5.25 -39.76
CA LYS A 1086 -37.14 6.37 -40.37
C LYS A 1086 -37.49 7.51 -39.41
N ARG A 1087 -37.10 7.45 -38.12
CA ARG A 1087 -37.54 8.46 -37.13
C ARG A 1087 -36.51 8.97 -36.11
N ASP A 1088 -35.53 8.16 -35.67
CA ASP A 1088 -34.72 8.52 -34.48
C ASP A 1088 -33.19 8.62 -34.70
N THR A 1089 -32.71 8.59 -35.95
CA THR A 1089 -31.26 8.61 -36.29
C THR A 1089 -30.49 9.87 -35.85
N GLU A 1090 -31.17 10.93 -35.44
CA GLU A 1090 -30.56 12.16 -34.90
C GLU A 1090 -30.50 12.24 -33.36
N THR A 1091 -31.13 11.31 -32.62
CA THR A 1091 -31.17 11.40 -31.15
C THR A 1091 -29.81 11.08 -30.50
N PRO A 1092 -29.26 11.98 -29.65
CA PRO A 1092 -28.02 11.68 -28.90
C PRO A 1092 -28.24 10.61 -27.83
N ILE A 1093 -27.26 9.72 -27.68
CA ILE A 1093 -27.19 8.80 -26.53
C ILE A 1093 -26.29 9.39 -25.46
N THR A 1094 -26.74 9.40 -24.20
CA THR A 1094 -26.00 9.97 -23.07
C THR A 1094 -25.56 8.87 -22.10
N ILE A 1095 -24.23 8.66 -22.01
CA ILE A 1095 -23.56 7.71 -21.10
C ILE A 1095 -22.45 8.49 -20.35
N PRO A 1096 -22.81 9.37 -19.40
CA PRO A 1096 -21.96 10.48 -18.97
C PRO A 1096 -20.75 10.02 -18.15
N LYS A 1097 -20.83 8.84 -17.53
CA LYS A 1097 -19.77 8.23 -16.71
C LYS A 1097 -18.85 7.26 -17.46
N LEU A 1098 -19.07 7.06 -18.76
CA LEU A 1098 -18.23 6.17 -19.58
C LEU A 1098 -16.82 6.74 -19.67
N LYS A 1099 -15.81 5.99 -19.21
CA LYS A 1099 -14.39 6.38 -19.16
C LYS A 1099 -13.54 5.62 -20.17
N ARG A 1100 -13.90 4.38 -20.49
CA ARG A 1100 -13.06 3.48 -21.32
C ARG A 1100 -13.87 2.68 -22.33
N LEU A 1101 -13.40 2.69 -23.58
CA LEU A 1101 -13.83 1.79 -24.65
C LEU A 1101 -12.62 1.00 -25.14
N THR A 1102 -12.68 -0.32 -25.09
CA THR A 1102 -11.61 -1.21 -25.59
C THR A 1102 -12.17 -2.19 -26.60
N PHE A 1103 -11.62 -2.18 -27.81
CA PHE A 1103 -11.91 -3.16 -28.87
C PHE A 1103 -10.61 -3.85 -29.30
N TRP A 1104 -10.61 -5.17 -29.26
CA TRP A 1104 -9.46 -6.01 -29.58
C TRP A 1104 -9.83 -7.13 -30.54
N ASN A 1105 -9.18 -7.24 -31.70
CA ASN A 1105 -9.43 -8.27 -32.69
C ASN A 1105 -10.93 -8.46 -32.99
N VAL A 1106 -11.54 -7.42 -33.56
CA VAL A 1106 -12.99 -7.38 -33.86
C VAL A 1106 -13.19 -7.08 -35.36
N PRO A 1107 -12.90 -8.04 -36.25
CA PRO A 1107 -12.72 -7.78 -37.69
C PRO A 1107 -14.00 -7.49 -38.48
N LYS A 1108 -15.19 -7.68 -37.90
CA LYS A 1108 -16.47 -7.28 -38.53
C LYS A 1108 -16.96 -5.88 -38.13
N LEU A 1109 -16.42 -5.28 -37.07
CA LEU A 1109 -16.95 -4.06 -36.45
C LEU A 1109 -16.86 -2.87 -37.42
N LYS A 1110 -18.01 -2.28 -37.78
CA LYS A 1110 -18.15 -1.14 -38.70
C LYS A 1110 -18.26 0.18 -37.95
N SER A 1111 -18.95 0.17 -36.80
CA SER A 1111 -19.37 1.34 -36.05
C SER A 1111 -19.49 1.02 -34.56
N ILE A 1112 -19.09 1.97 -33.69
CA ILE A 1112 -19.39 1.93 -32.25
C ILE A 1112 -20.78 2.53 -31.99
N TRP A 1113 -21.12 3.63 -32.67
CA TRP A 1113 -22.45 4.25 -32.68
C TRP A 1113 -22.56 5.15 -33.90
N ARG A 1114 -23.73 5.16 -34.57
CA ARG A 1114 -23.91 5.86 -35.86
C ARG A 1114 -24.10 7.38 -35.74
N SER A 1115 -24.36 7.92 -34.54
CA SER A 1115 -24.74 9.32 -34.32
C SER A 1115 -23.96 10.00 -33.17
N VAL A 1116 -24.59 10.91 -32.42
CA VAL A 1116 -23.98 11.63 -31.28
C VAL A 1116 -23.93 10.75 -30.03
N MET A 1117 -22.80 10.78 -29.32
CA MET A 1117 -22.62 10.17 -27.99
C MET A 1117 -22.15 11.22 -26.99
N ILE A 1118 -22.97 11.52 -25.99
CA ILE A 1118 -22.64 12.43 -24.88
C ILE A 1118 -22.01 11.60 -23.76
N CYS A 1119 -20.75 11.88 -23.43
CA CYS A 1119 -19.93 11.03 -22.57
C CYS A 1119 -18.81 11.83 -21.89
N ASP A 1120 -19.20 12.72 -20.98
CA ASP A 1120 -18.35 13.74 -20.36
C ASP A 1120 -17.14 13.17 -19.60
N SER A 1121 -17.16 11.89 -19.23
CA SER A 1121 -16.07 11.19 -18.55
C SER A 1121 -15.12 10.38 -19.47
N LEU A 1122 -15.29 10.39 -20.80
CA LEU A 1122 -14.59 9.48 -21.71
C LEU A 1122 -13.09 9.74 -21.83
N GLU A 1123 -12.30 9.11 -20.95
CA GLU A 1123 -10.85 9.25 -20.94
C GLU A 1123 -10.12 8.57 -22.10
N LYS A 1124 -10.51 7.34 -22.46
CA LYS A 1124 -9.67 6.46 -23.30
C LYS A 1124 -10.48 5.59 -24.25
N ILE A 1125 -10.02 5.54 -25.50
CA ILE A 1125 -10.45 4.59 -26.52
C ILE A 1125 -9.24 3.73 -26.92
N LYS A 1126 -9.41 2.42 -27.07
CA LYS A 1126 -8.45 1.50 -27.70
C LYS A 1126 -9.15 0.72 -28.81
N VAL A 1127 -8.50 0.61 -29.97
CA VAL A 1127 -8.95 -0.18 -31.12
C VAL A 1127 -7.72 -0.88 -31.72
N HIS A 1128 -7.65 -2.20 -31.61
CA HIS A 1128 -6.55 -2.99 -32.17
C HIS A 1128 -7.12 -4.12 -33.03
N ASN A 1129 -6.61 -4.25 -34.26
CA ASN A 1129 -7.08 -5.22 -35.27
C ASN A 1129 -8.61 -5.22 -35.50
N CYS A 1130 -9.19 -4.03 -35.75
CA CYS A 1130 -10.60 -3.85 -36.15
C CYS A 1130 -10.69 -3.21 -37.56
N PRO A 1131 -10.19 -3.86 -38.63
CA PRO A 1131 -9.98 -3.25 -39.95
C PRO A 1131 -11.24 -2.74 -40.68
N LYS A 1132 -12.45 -2.99 -40.17
CA LYS A 1132 -13.70 -2.43 -40.72
C LYS A 1132 -14.24 -1.23 -39.95
N LEU A 1133 -13.66 -0.87 -38.79
CA LEU A 1133 -14.18 0.19 -37.93
C LEU A 1133 -13.79 1.54 -38.53
N LYS A 1134 -14.59 2.00 -39.49
CA LYS A 1134 -14.31 3.21 -40.24
C LYS A 1134 -14.83 4.48 -39.60
N ARG A 1135 -15.72 4.41 -38.61
CA ARG A 1135 -16.37 5.60 -38.03
C ARG A 1135 -16.36 5.55 -36.51
N LEU A 1136 -15.97 6.67 -35.91
CA LEU A 1136 -16.11 6.92 -34.49
C LEU A 1136 -17.39 7.73 -34.22
N PRO A 1137 -18.04 7.56 -33.05
CA PRO A 1137 -19.17 8.40 -32.63
C PRO A 1137 -18.77 9.87 -32.53
N ARG A 1138 -19.73 10.78 -32.66
CA ARG A 1138 -19.51 12.20 -32.35
C ARG A 1138 -19.54 12.41 -30.84
N PHE A 1139 -18.37 12.34 -30.21
CA PHE A 1139 -18.23 12.56 -28.77
C PHE A 1139 -18.42 14.04 -28.44
N LYS A 1140 -19.42 14.35 -27.61
CA LYS A 1140 -19.68 15.68 -27.06
C LYS A 1140 -19.70 15.65 -25.53
N GLY A 1141 -19.43 16.80 -24.91
CA GLY A 1141 -19.92 17.08 -23.56
C GLY A 1141 -21.33 17.68 -23.58
N GLU A 1142 -21.84 18.10 -22.43
CA GLU A 1142 -23.12 18.84 -22.33
C GLU A 1142 -23.13 20.14 -23.16
N GLU A 1143 -21.99 20.84 -23.29
CA GLU A 1143 -21.87 22.01 -24.16
C GLU A 1143 -21.63 21.61 -25.63
N GLN A 1144 -22.43 22.18 -26.54
CA GLN A 1144 -22.68 21.58 -27.86
C GLN A 1144 -21.52 21.68 -28.88
N SER A 1145 -20.39 22.29 -28.55
CA SER A 1145 -19.36 22.76 -29.49
C SER A 1145 -17.94 22.20 -29.28
N THR A 1146 -17.69 21.38 -28.27
CA THR A 1146 -16.37 20.79 -27.97
C THR A 1146 -16.41 19.26 -27.85
N PRO A 1147 -15.27 18.55 -28.09
CA PRO A 1147 -15.15 17.14 -27.73
C PRO A 1147 -15.21 16.96 -26.21
N ALA A 1148 -15.52 15.74 -25.75
CA ALA A 1148 -15.59 15.41 -24.33
C ALA A 1148 -14.29 15.84 -23.59
N THR A 1149 -14.44 16.73 -22.60
CA THR A 1149 -13.34 17.48 -21.97
C THR A 1149 -12.36 16.64 -21.17
N SER A 1150 -12.67 15.37 -20.95
CA SER A 1150 -11.88 14.40 -20.19
C SER A 1150 -11.05 13.44 -21.05
N LEU A 1151 -11.13 13.53 -22.39
CA LEU A 1151 -10.42 12.63 -23.32
C LEU A 1151 -8.90 12.80 -23.27
N LYS A 1152 -8.18 11.69 -23.09
CA LYS A 1152 -6.72 11.63 -22.83
C LYS A 1152 -5.95 10.74 -23.82
N ALA A 1153 -6.62 9.79 -24.48
CA ALA A 1153 -6.01 8.97 -25.52
C ALA A 1153 -7.04 8.25 -26.40
N ILE A 1154 -6.82 8.25 -27.72
CA ILE A 1154 -7.34 7.26 -28.66
C ILE A 1154 -6.14 6.42 -29.11
N LYS A 1155 -6.23 5.09 -28.98
CA LYS A 1155 -5.15 4.15 -29.27
C LYS A 1155 -5.51 3.16 -30.36
N GLY A 1156 -4.58 2.88 -31.26
CA GLY A 1156 -4.70 1.90 -32.34
C GLY A 1156 -3.55 2.00 -33.34
N SER A 1157 -3.58 1.22 -34.41
CA SER A 1157 -2.57 1.32 -35.49
C SER A 1157 -2.77 2.60 -36.32
N ARG A 1158 -1.69 3.15 -36.89
CA ARG A 1158 -1.78 4.30 -37.82
C ARG A 1158 -2.65 3.99 -39.03
N GLU A 1159 -2.52 2.79 -39.60
CA GLU A 1159 -3.32 2.30 -40.73
C GLU A 1159 -4.82 2.38 -40.46
N TRP A 1160 -5.26 2.00 -39.26
CA TRP A 1160 -6.66 2.13 -38.85
C TRP A 1160 -7.08 3.60 -38.77
N TRP A 1161 -6.30 4.44 -38.09
CA TRP A 1161 -6.61 5.86 -37.90
C TRP A 1161 -6.72 6.64 -39.22
N ASP A 1162 -5.80 6.39 -40.16
CA ASP A 1162 -5.79 7.02 -41.48
C ASP A 1162 -6.84 6.41 -42.44
N SER A 1163 -7.46 5.28 -42.08
CA SER A 1163 -8.60 4.67 -42.80
C SER A 1163 -9.98 5.19 -42.37
N LEU A 1164 -10.06 6.03 -41.33
CA LEU A 1164 -11.32 6.53 -40.79
C LEU A 1164 -12.04 7.48 -41.77
N GLU A 1165 -13.35 7.27 -41.92
CA GLU A 1165 -14.28 8.13 -42.66
C GLU A 1165 -14.83 9.21 -41.72
N TRP A 1166 -14.36 10.45 -41.90
CA TRP A 1166 -14.70 11.58 -41.04
C TRP A 1166 -15.98 12.30 -41.48
N ASP A 1167 -16.87 12.62 -40.52
CA ASP A 1167 -18.03 13.48 -40.73
C ASP A 1167 -17.55 14.93 -40.98
N PRO A 1168 -18.01 15.64 -42.04
CA PRO A 1168 -17.76 17.07 -42.21
C PRO A 1168 -18.14 17.94 -41.01
N ALA A 1169 -19.10 17.51 -40.17
CA ALA A 1169 -19.47 18.16 -38.92
C ALA A 1169 -18.67 17.69 -37.69
N TYR A 1170 -17.77 16.71 -37.85
CA TYR A 1170 -16.86 16.22 -36.80
C TYR A 1170 -15.50 15.76 -37.39
N PRO A 1171 -14.72 16.67 -38.01
CA PRO A 1171 -13.51 16.35 -38.76
C PRO A 1171 -12.33 15.84 -37.90
N GLN A 1172 -11.39 15.14 -38.56
CA GLN A 1172 -10.23 14.47 -37.95
C GLN A 1172 -9.43 15.34 -36.98
N ASN A 1173 -9.26 16.63 -37.29
CA ASN A 1173 -8.49 17.57 -36.47
C ASN A 1173 -9.07 17.80 -35.06
N ILE A 1174 -10.35 17.47 -34.81
CA ILE A 1174 -10.95 17.52 -33.46
C ILE A 1174 -10.40 16.39 -32.57
N LEU A 1175 -10.21 15.19 -33.13
CA LEU A 1175 -9.72 14.03 -32.37
C LEU A 1175 -8.21 13.75 -32.54
N GLN A 1176 -7.58 14.33 -33.56
CA GLN A 1176 -6.16 14.14 -33.88
C GLN A 1176 -5.18 14.43 -32.71
N PRO A 1177 -5.40 15.42 -31.81
CA PRO A 1177 -4.52 15.64 -30.66
C PRO A 1177 -4.50 14.45 -29.69
N PHE A 1178 -5.59 13.69 -29.59
CA PHE A 1178 -5.72 12.58 -28.66
C PHE A 1178 -5.22 11.24 -29.23
N PHE A 1179 -5.01 11.14 -30.55
CA PHE A 1179 -4.55 9.89 -31.17
C PHE A 1179 -3.07 9.60 -30.84
N LYS A 1180 -2.84 8.43 -30.26
CA LYS A 1180 -1.53 7.91 -29.87
C LYS A 1180 -1.40 6.51 -30.46
N GLU A 1181 -0.58 6.38 -31.50
CA GLU A 1181 -0.35 5.10 -32.16
C GLU A 1181 0.12 4.04 -31.17
N SER A 1182 -0.40 2.82 -31.34
CA SER A 1182 -0.04 1.66 -30.56
C SER A 1182 -0.30 0.38 -31.34
N TYR A 1183 0.77 -0.33 -31.65
CA TYR A 1183 0.72 -1.71 -32.12
C TYR A 1183 0.13 -2.63 -31.05
N ALA A 1184 -0.19 -3.86 -31.45
CA ALA A 1184 -0.52 -4.89 -30.47
C ALA A 1184 0.74 -5.31 -29.68
N PRO A 1185 0.62 -5.90 -28.48
CA PRO A 1185 1.62 -6.82 -27.99
C PRO A 1185 1.78 -7.93 -29.02
N GLU A 1186 2.96 -7.98 -29.63
CA GLU A 1186 3.52 -9.23 -30.11
C GLU A 1186 3.60 -10.18 -28.89
N ASP A 1187 3.28 -11.46 -29.09
CA ASP A 1187 3.02 -12.46 -28.05
C ASP A 1187 1.71 -12.29 -27.22
N ALA A 1188 0.57 -12.18 -27.92
CA ALA A 1188 -0.73 -12.66 -27.40
C ALA A 1188 -0.94 -14.15 -27.77
N GLY A 1189 -0.02 -15.01 -27.32
CA GLY A 1189 0.05 -16.43 -27.69
C GLY A 1189 -0.47 -17.40 -26.61
N MET A 1190 -1.78 -17.44 -26.40
CA MET A 1190 -2.51 -18.52 -25.70
C MET A 1190 -3.90 -18.72 -26.32
#